data_AF-A9V3E6-F1
#
_entry.id   AF-A9V3E6-F1
#
_cell.length_a   1.000
_cell.length_b   1.000
_cell.length_c   1.000
_cell.angle_alpha   90.00
_cell.angle_beta   90.00
_cell.angle_gamma   90.00
#
_symmetry.space_group_name_H-M   'P 1'
#
loop_
_entity.id
_entity.type
_entity.pdbx_description
1 polymer ?
#
loop_
_entity_poly.entity_id
_entity_poly.type
_entity_poly.pdbx_seq_one_letter_code
_entity_poly.pdbx_strand_id
1 'polypeptide(L)'
;MLVQQLRAQAGGGRIAGVVHAGWPSRPTLAAPINWLSLRTLASSQTLTSASDAASAKPNAKHPKNARKASPLAKPSSSPTLGPQTTLPVNTKPETALMKAAHAVIAKHPQDYTFVPLGGCGQVGMNCSLFGYQNKWLMIDYGMMFDFESGALGANGYVADTTFIEERKKDLVALVVTHGHEDHIGGIVSKWADWQIPIYCTALTGHMLRQRFEMTDVDPNLVEANLHVIKPKDQVDVGPFSFHFQPITHSIPESQAVILDHQPTGKKLFFTGDWRIDRNPVIGPPFDDDAFRALGDQGVLAMFGDSTNASIEGHSKDELSTLDGLRATLRDCNPNGLTVATCFSSSIARIQLMMQAAVESGRTPVLIGASLIRMDEAASLAGSSFDALLPPSFDKPNHYHMSLTHLQAFLDAHRHQSTPAANTANSTEDEEHDVDLAEPEQGAPAPSASNSGAQASPAAATPKADENQDAADDDDEDDDDDDDDDEDDEDLLERVRADAKVRAEAEEAEALDHASAALGFLPGRAARLVPPGNKSGEEPSAIAAHLRPSDLFIIATGCQGEPTATLPRMAAANILGPQDNVIFSARTIPGNEVTCRRLLNSLRRADVQVFQPGAKYPIHVSGHPYRGDLEHMLGLVKPLAVVPVHGEFIHQDDHAQLAAVRGVAHTILPANGDVIRISSSGELQKLANFECEPRVVVGGTSVFAPDAHMLRDRVRMNAEGTFVLSVARASGSARVAVTSHVVGVMENTHLPKPAQRTLNRSVRTIMRSTEKDVVTLRRELKQCVTSFMYRTYRKRPVVMVHILNVV
;
A
#
# COMPACT_ATOMS: atom_id res chain seq x y z
N MET A 1 -5.39 -12.68 40.12
CA MET A 1 -5.45 -14.16 40.19
C MET A 1 -4.30 -14.81 40.98
N LEU A 2 -3.03 -14.80 40.53
CA LEU A 2 -1.92 -15.53 41.20
C LEU A 2 -1.75 -15.20 42.70
N VAL A 3 -1.79 -13.92 43.08
CA VAL A 3 -1.72 -13.49 44.49
C VAL A 3 -2.91 -14.00 45.31
N GLN A 4 -4.11 -14.12 44.71
CA GLN A 4 -5.28 -14.70 45.39
C GLN A 4 -5.12 -16.22 45.58
N GLN A 5 -4.53 -16.94 44.62
CA GLN A 5 -4.18 -18.36 44.82
C GLN A 5 -3.14 -18.56 45.92
N LEU A 6 -2.14 -17.67 46.02
CA LEU A 6 -1.20 -17.68 47.15
C LEU A 6 -1.93 -17.40 48.48
N ARG A 7 -2.79 -16.37 48.56
CA ARG A 7 -3.58 -16.06 49.78
C ARG A 7 -4.47 -17.24 50.21
N ALA A 8 -5.15 -17.89 49.26
CA ALA A 8 -5.98 -19.07 49.50
C ALA A 8 -5.17 -20.29 50.00
N GLN A 9 -3.92 -20.45 49.51
CA GLN A 9 -2.99 -21.48 50.02
C GLN A 9 -2.24 -21.06 51.29
N ALA A 10 -2.29 -19.77 51.67
CA ALA A 10 -1.54 -19.20 52.78
C ALA A 10 -2.31 -19.18 54.11
N GLY A 11 -3.64 -19.07 54.07
CA GLY A 11 -4.48 -18.99 55.28
C GLY A 11 -4.59 -17.56 55.85
N GLY A 12 -4.89 -16.57 55.01
CA GLY A 12 -5.33 -15.24 55.46
C GLY A 12 -4.25 -14.19 55.72
N GLY A 13 -2.96 -14.51 55.59
CA GLY A 13 -1.87 -13.54 55.76
C GLY A 13 -1.91 -12.37 54.76
N ARG A 14 -1.59 -11.15 55.23
CA ARG A 14 -1.35 -9.99 54.37
C ARG A 14 -0.06 -10.21 53.57
N ILE A 15 -0.04 -9.71 52.32
CA ILE A 15 1.07 -9.78 51.35
C ILE A 15 1.34 -8.35 50.89
N ALA A 16 2.60 -7.92 50.87
CA ALA A 16 3.00 -6.51 50.79
C ALA A 16 3.72 -6.17 49.49
N GLY A 17 2.96 -5.66 48.51
CA GLY A 17 3.50 -5.13 47.25
C GLY A 17 3.86 -6.18 46.19
N VAL A 18 3.96 -5.72 44.95
CA VAL A 18 4.46 -6.50 43.81
C VAL A 18 5.65 -5.74 43.22
N VAL A 19 6.85 -6.29 43.40
CA VAL A 19 8.06 -5.69 42.82
C VAL A 19 8.22 -6.21 41.39
N HIS A 20 7.93 -5.34 40.41
CA HIS A 20 8.24 -5.62 39.01
C HIS A 20 9.74 -5.53 38.78
N ALA A 21 10.40 -6.67 38.58
CA ALA A 21 11.75 -6.69 38.03
C ALA A 21 11.70 -6.25 36.56
N GLY A 22 12.35 -5.12 36.25
CA GLY A 22 12.41 -4.56 34.89
C GLY A 22 13.13 -5.47 33.88
N TRP A 23 13.01 -5.13 32.60
CA TRP A 23 13.67 -5.87 31.51
C TRP A 23 15.19 -5.64 31.53
N PRO A 24 16.03 -6.69 31.64
CA PRO A 24 17.45 -6.59 31.29
C PRO A 24 17.63 -6.69 29.77
N SER A 25 18.65 -6.03 29.23
CA SER A 25 19.03 -6.06 27.82
C SER A 25 19.52 -7.45 27.36
N ARG A 26 19.50 -7.67 26.04
CA ARG A 26 19.68 -9.00 25.41
C ARG A 26 21.05 -9.63 25.72
N PRO A 27 21.10 -10.95 26.02
CA PRO A 27 22.32 -11.72 25.79
C PRO A 27 22.49 -12.00 24.28
N THR A 28 23.71 -11.85 23.77
CA THR A 28 24.07 -12.28 22.41
C THR A 28 24.21 -13.81 22.33
N LEU A 29 23.78 -14.39 21.21
CA LEU A 29 24.03 -15.78 20.84
C LEU A 29 24.66 -15.82 19.45
N ALA A 30 25.65 -16.68 19.27
CA ALA A 30 26.54 -16.67 18.11
C ALA A 30 26.28 -17.82 17.12
N ALA A 31 26.76 -17.61 15.89
CA ALA A 31 26.78 -18.52 14.74
C ALA A 31 25.40 -18.85 14.10
N PRO A 32 25.22 -18.65 12.78
CA PRO A 32 24.04 -19.08 12.05
C PRO A 32 24.08 -20.58 11.73
N ILE A 33 22.90 -21.19 11.58
CA ILE A 33 22.74 -22.50 10.93
C ILE A 33 22.23 -22.23 9.52
N ASN A 34 23.02 -22.58 8.51
CA ASN A 34 22.66 -22.39 7.10
C ASN A 34 21.43 -23.26 6.74
N TRP A 35 20.49 -22.72 5.98
CA TRP A 35 19.19 -23.35 5.68
C TRP A 35 18.83 -23.24 4.18
N LEU A 36 19.55 -24.00 3.36
CA LEU A 36 19.34 -24.06 1.91
C LEU A 36 19.00 -25.49 1.44
N SER A 37 17.83 -26.02 1.83
CA SER A 37 17.37 -27.36 1.38
C SER A 37 15.88 -27.67 1.66
N LEU A 38 14.94 -26.89 1.09
CA LEU A 38 13.53 -27.33 0.92
C LEU A 38 12.93 -26.88 -0.43
N ARG A 39 13.45 -27.43 -1.54
CA ARG A 39 12.74 -27.56 -2.83
C ARG A 39 13.02 -28.96 -3.42
N THR A 40 12.36 -29.28 -4.54
CA THR A 40 12.39 -30.54 -5.31
C THR A 40 12.07 -31.83 -4.54
N LEU A 41 10.77 -32.14 -4.47
CA LEU A 41 10.27 -33.53 -4.37
C LEU A 41 9.68 -33.95 -5.73
N ALA A 42 10.55 -34.04 -6.75
CA ALA A 42 10.21 -34.55 -8.08
C ALA A 42 11.47 -35.11 -8.76
N SER A 43 11.62 -36.43 -8.79
CA SER A 43 12.58 -37.11 -9.65
C SER A 43 12.09 -38.51 -10.03
N SER A 44 12.08 -38.79 -11.32
CA SER A 44 11.92 -40.12 -11.89
C SER A 44 13.18 -40.96 -11.67
N GLN A 45 13.04 -42.28 -11.76
CA GLN A 45 14.17 -43.22 -11.64
C GLN A 45 14.92 -43.37 -12.96
N THR A 46 16.25 -43.30 -12.92
CA THR A 46 17.18 -43.99 -13.86
C THR A 46 18.50 -44.26 -13.15
N LEU A 47 19.20 -45.34 -13.51
CA LEU A 47 20.44 -45.80 -12.85
C LEU A 47 21.70 -45.53 -13.68
N THR A 48 22.83 -45.25 -13.02
CA THR A 48 24.24 -45.62 -13.35
C THR A 48 25.22 -44.84 -12.42
N SER A 49 26.47 -45.22 -12.13
CA SER A 49 27.08 -46.48 -11.66
C SER A 49 28.62 -46.33 -11.60
N ALA A 50 29.26 -46.46 -10.41
CA ALA A 50 30.73 -46.47 -10.17
C ALA A 50 31.52 -45.18 -10.57
N SER A 51 32.67 -44.79 -9.98
CA SER A 51 33.35 -45.09 -8.69
C SER A 51 34.14 -43.79 -8.25
N ASP A 52 35.24 -43.68 -7.49
CA ASP A 52 36.25 -44.59 -6.89
C ASP A 52 36.97 -43.95 -5.66
N ALA A 53 38.20 -44.39 -5.33
CA ALA A 53 39.07 -43.95 -4.23
C ALA A 53 39.86 -42.62 -4.52
N ALA A 54 40.69 -42.02 -3.64
CA ALA A 54 41.39 -42.54 -2.46
C ALA A 54 41.76 -41.46 -1.37
N SER A 55 42.52 -41.90 -0.36
CA SER A 55 42.75 -41.28 0.96
C SER A 55 43.92 -40.27 1.11
N ALA A 56 43.83 -39.39 2.12
CA ALA A 56 44.96 -39.04 3.03
C ALA A 56 44.46 -38.47 4.39
N LYS A 57 45.31 -38.47 5.44
CA LYS A 57 45.07 -37.81 6.76
C LYS A 57 46.31 -36.99 7.21
N PRO A 58 46.57 -36.61 8.50
CA PRO A 58 46.52 -35.19 8.87
C PRO A 58 47.80 -34.69 9.60
N ASN A 59 47.82 -33.41 10.02
CA ASN A 59 48.62 -33.02 11.18
C ASN A 59 48.04 -31.77 11.89
N ALA A 60 48.49 -31.50 13.12
CA ALA A 60 47.96 -30.47 14.00
C ALA A 60 49.06 -29.64 14.69
N LYS A 61 48.72 -28.43 15.19
CA LYS A 61 49.36 -27.78 16.35
C LYS A 61 48.61 -26.53 16.82
N HIS A 62 48.51 -26.37 18.14
CA HIS A 62 48.21 -25.10 18.83
C HIS A 62 49.53 -24.41 19.26
N PRO A 63 49.47 -23.10 19.53
CA PRO A 63 50.08 -22.53 20.74
C PRO A 63 49.04 -21.79 21.63
N LYS A 64 49.51 -21.18 22.73
CA LYS A 64 48.70 -20.65 23.86
C LYS A 64 49.10 -19.22 24.27
N ASN A 65 48.31 -18.63 25.18
CA ASN A 65 48.61 -17.46 26.03
C ASN A 65 48.58 -16.08 25.32
N ALA A 66 48.37 -14.93 25.99
CA ALA A 66 48.23 -14.64 27.43
C ALA A 66 47.18 -13.53 27.73
N ARG A 67 46.88 -13.28 29.02
CA ARG A 67 45.99 -12.21 29.52
C ARG A 67 46.70 -10.84 29.62
N LYS A 68 45.92 -9.75 29.56
CA LYS A 68 46.03 -8.56 30.45
C LYS A 68 44.68 -7.81 30.51
N ALA A 69 44.44 -7.08 31.60
CA ALA A 69 43.20 -6.32 31.85
C ALA A 69 43.46 -5.15 32.82
N SER A 70 42.67 -4.06 32.71
CA SER A 70 42.69 -2.85 33.54
C SER A 70 41.41 -2.01 33.24
N PRO A 71 41.01 -1.00 34.04
CA PRO A 71 40.00 -1.21 35.08
C PRO A 71 38.70 -0.37 34.94
N LEU A 72 37.75 -0.59 35.86
CA LEU A 72 36.44 0.09 35.91
C LEU A 72 36.51 1.56 36.39
N ALA A 73 35.60 2.38 35.88
CA ALA A 73 35.18 3.66 36.47
C ALA A 73 33.80 3.52 37.17
N LYS A 74 33.42 4.50 37.99
CA LYS A 74 32.22 4.48 38.85
C LYS A 74 30.96 5.04 38.15
N PRO A 75 29.74 4.63 38.54
CA PRO A 75 28.48 5.20 38.05
C PRO A 75 28.04 6.44 38.83
N SER A 76 27.23 7.31 38.20
CA SER A 76 26.53 8.42 38.86
C SER A 76 25.21 8.76 38.14
N SER A 77 24.22 9.21 38.92
CA SER A 77 22.92 9.81 38.51
C SER A 77 21.96 8.98 37.64
N SER A 78 20.68 8.96 38.04
CA SER A 78 19.56 8.33 37.35
C SER A 78 18.95 9.22 36.26
N PRO A 79 18.46 8.67 35.13
CA PRO A 79 17.75 9.44 34.11
C PRO A 79 16.27 9.66 34.47
N THR A 80 15.79 10.88 34.22
CA THR A 80 14.36 11.23 34.14
C THR A 80 13.75 10.59 32.87
N LEU A 81 12.45 10.26 32.89
CA LEU A 81 11.78 9.79 31.66
C LEU A 81 11.53 10.96 30.70
N GLY A 82 12.09 10.86 29.49
CA GLY A 82 11.71 11.66 28.33
C GLY A 82 10.66 10.96 27.45
N PRO A 83 10.27 11.55 26.31
CA PRO A 83 9.31 10.94 25.37
C PRO A 83 9.84 9.61 24.80
N GLN A 84 8.92 8.77 24.32
CA GLN A 84 9.25 7.42 23.84
C GLN A 84 10.16 7.52 22.61
N THR A 85 11.40 7.04 22.74
CA THR A 85 12.35 7.01 21.63
C THR A 85 11.96 5.96 20.59
N THR A 86 12.17 6.30 19.32
CA THR A 86 12.07 5.37 18.21
C THR A 86 12.97 4.15 18.46
N LEU A 87 12.50 2.96 18.06
CA LEU A 87 13.31 1.75 18.15
C LEU A 87 14.55 1.90 17.26
N PRO A 88 15.77 1.68 17.78
CA PRO A 88 16.98 1.90 16.99
C PRO A 88 17.01 0.96 15.80
N VAL A 89 17.13 1.54 14.60
CA VAL A 89 17.38 0.80 13.35
C VAL A 89 18.68 0.02 13.55
N ASN A 90 18.57 -1.31 13.62
CA ASN A 90 19.71 -2.20 13.78
C ASN A 90 20.39 -2.37 12.41
N THR A 91 21.10 -1.34 11.97
CA THR A 91 21.90 -1.36 10.74
C THR A 91 22.88 -2.53 10.77
N LYS A 92 22.87 -3.37 9.73
CA LYS A 92 23.95 -4.33 9.50
C LYS A 92 25.21 -3.47 9.20
N PRO A 93 26.35 -3.63 9.90
CA PRO A 93 27.55 -2.86 9.57
C PRO A 93 28.05 -3.23 8.17
N GLU A 94 28.48 -2.24 7.37
CA GLU A 94 28.93 -2.39 5.99
C GLU A 94 29.66 -3.71 5.72
N THR A 95 29.07 -4.53 4.86
CA THR A 95 29.65 -5.82 4.49
C THR A 95 31.00 -5.62 3.80
N ALA A 96 31.89 -6.62 3.87
CA ALA A 96 33.16 -6.57 3.13
C ALA A 96 32.96 -6.39 1.61
N LEU A 97 31.83 -6.88 1.08
CA LEU A 97 31.39 -6.70 -0.31
C LEU A 97 31.00 -5.25 -0.60
N MET A 98 30.21 -4.60 0.26
CA MET A 98 29.89 -3.17 0.14
C MET A 98 31.17 -2.32 0.23
N LYS A 99 32.05 -2.57 1.20
CA LYS A 99 33.37 -1.90 1.28
C LYS A 99 34.19 -2.06 0.00
N ALA A 100 34.21 -3.26 -0.57
CA ALA A 100 34.89 -3.53 -1.84
C ALA A 100 34.26 -2.74 -3.00
N ALA A 101 32.92 -2.74 -3.13
CA ALA A 101 32.21 -1.99 -4.15
C ALA A 101 32.52 -0.49 -4.09
N HIS A 102 32.41 0.13 -2.91
CA HIS A 102 32.75 1.54 -2.72
C HIS A 102 34.22 1.84 -3.02
N ALA A 103 35.14 0.93 -2.65
CA ALA A 103 36.56 1.04 -2.98
C ALA A 103 36.89 0.78 -4.47
N VAL A 104 35.95 0.28 -5.28
CA VAL A 104 36.09 0.24 -6.75
C VAL A 104 35.46 1.49 -7.38
N ILE A 105 34.29 1.94 -6.93
CA ILE A 105 33.67 3.21 -7.38
C ILE A 105 34.65 4.38 -7.19
N ALA A 106 35.32 4.45 -6.04
CA ALA A 106 36.33 5.48 -5.73
C ALA A 106 37.57 5.48 -6.66
N LYS A 107 37.78 4.45 -7.48
CA LYS A 107 38.84 4.42 -8.51
C LYS A 107 38.41 5.01 -9.85
N HIS A 108 37.11 5.22 -10.05
CA HIS A 108 36.50 5.73 -11.28
C HIS A 108 35.65 6.99 -11.02
N PRO A 109 36.19 8.03 -10.34
CA PRO A 109 35.39 9.20 -9.91
C PRO A 109 34.87 10.09 -11.06
N GLN A 110 35.29 9.81 -12.30
CA GLN A 110 34.89 10.51 -13.53
C GLN A 110 33.85 9.73 -14.35
N ASP A 111 33.55 8.48 -14.00
CA ASP A 111 32.52 7.65 -14.65
C ASP A 111 31.23 7.63 -13.81
N TYR A 112 30.09 7.36 -14.44
CA TYR A 112 28.83 7.15 -13.72
C TYR A 112 28.74 5.71 -13.21
N THR A 113 28.06 5.51 -12.09
CA THR A 113 27.71 4.20 -11.53
C THR A 113 26.20 4.07 -11.42
N PHE A 114 25.65 2.94 -11.86
CA PHE A 114 24.27 2.54 -11.66
C PHE A 114 24.19 1.38 -10.66
N VAL A 115 23.29 1.49 -9.68
CA VAL A 115 23.05 0.47 -8.64
C VAL A 115 21.53 0.31 -8.45
N PRO A 116 20.89 -0.72 -9.04
CA PRO A 116 19.50 -1.02 -8.75
C PRO A 116 19.40 -1.72 -7.39
N LEU A 117 18.60 -1.17 -6.48
CA LEU A 117 18.27 -1.81 -5.20
C LEU A 117 17.01 -2.68 -5.32
N GLY A 118 16.12 -2.36 -6.27
CA GLY A 118 14.89 -3.09 -6.55
C GLY A 118 14.40 -2.82 -7.98
N GLY A 119 13.47 -3.66 -8.46
CA GLY A 119 12.97 -3.60 -9.85
C GLY A 119 13.79 -4.36 -10.90
N CYS A 120 14.86 -5.06 -10.52
CA CYS A 120 15.64 -5.92 -11.43
C CYS A 120 15.51 -7.40 -11.05
N GLY A 121 15.18 -8.26 -12.01
CA GLY A 121 14.87 -9.68 -11.78
C GLY A 121 13.48 -9.93 -11.20
N GLN A 122 12.64 -8.91 -11.13
CA GLN A 122 11.28 -8.89 -10.58
C GLN A 122 10.47 -7.72 -11.16
N VAL A 123 9.14 -7.79 -11.07
CA VAL A 123 8.24 -6.64 -11.33
C VAL A 123 7.99 -5.90 -10.02
N GLY A 124 8.06 -4.57 -10.05
CA GLY A 124 7.81 -3.69 -8.90
C GLY A 124 8.91 -3.68 -7.83
N MET A 125 8.67 -2.91 -6.75
CA MET A 125 9.66 -2.52 -5.73
C MET A 125 10.81 -1.68 -6.33
N ASN A 126 10.49 -0.78 -7.26
CA ASN A 126 11.49 -0.10 -8.08
C ASN A 126 12.31 0.88 -7.24
N CYS A 127 13.63 0.77 -7.34
CA CYS A 127 14.56 1.70 -6.69
C CYS A 127 15.91 1.65 -7.38
N SER A 128 16.29 2.75 -8.03
CA SER A 128 17.54 2.89 -8.78
C SER A 128 18.42 3.98 -8.20
N LEU A 129 19.71 3.74 -8.09
CA LEU A 129 20.70 4.75 -7.70
C LEU A 129 21.67 5.07 -8.84
N PHE A 130 21.85 6.36 -9.12
CA PHE A 130 22.88 6.90 -9.99
C PHE A 130 23.94 7.60 -9.14
N GLY A 131 25.20 7.16 -9.24
CA GLY A 131 26.34 7.67 -8.50
C GLY A 131 27.35 8.37 -9.41
N TYR A 132 27.75 9.59 -9.06
CA TYR A 132 28.76 10.38 -9.78
C TYR A 132 29.45 11.35 -8.80
N GLN A 133 30.77 11.54 -8.92
CA GLN A 133 31.59 12.37 -8.02
C GLN A 133 31.36 12.11 -6.51
N ASN A 134 31.12 10.85 -6.12
CA ASN A 134 30.75 10.43 -4.75
C ASN A 134 29.46 11.10 -4.21
N LYS A 135 28.57 11.60 -5.08
CA LYS A 135 27.18 11.90 -4.76
C LYS A 135 26.25 10.91 -5.46
N TRP A 136 25.03 10.83 -4.97
CA TRP A 136 24.02 9.86 -5.38
C TRP A 136 22.67 10.54 -5.62
N LEU A 137 22.01 10.16 -6.71
CA LEU A 137 20.63 10.47 -7.01
C LEU A 137 19.83 9.17 -6.98
N MET A 138 18.67 9.17 -6.32
CA MET A 138 17.75 8.04 -6.35
C MET A 138 16.64 8.31 -7.38
N ILE A 139 16.28 7.31 -8.18
CA ILE A 139 15.08 7.30 -9.01
C ILE A 139 14.16 6.20 -8.49
N ASP A 140 12.99 6.63 -8.00
CA ASP A 140 11.95 5.85 -7.34
C ASP A 140 12.39 5.10 -6.05
N TYR A 141 11.43 4.83 -5.16
CA TYR A 141 11.60 3.91 -4.02
C TYR A 141 10.24 3.30 -3.64
N GLY A 142 9.87 2.25 -4.37
CA GLY A 142 8.56 1.62 -4.29
C GLY A 142 8.44 0.42 -3.35
N MET A 143 7.21 -0.08 -3.25
CA MET A 143 6.82 -1.27 -2.50
C MET A 143 6.16 -2.30 -3.43
N MET A 144 6.58 -3.57 -3.34
CA MET A 144 5.83 -4.72 -3.88
C MET A 144 4.87 -5.24 -2.81
N PHE A 145 3.59 -5.47 -3.14
CA PHE A 145 2.63 -6.02 -2.19
C PHE A 145 2.80 -7.53 -1.94
N ASP A 146 2.41 -7.99 -0.75
CA ASP A 146 2.38 -9.42 -0.40
C ASP A 146 0.99 -9.83 0.10
N PHE A 147 0.17 -10.32 -0.83
CA PHE A 147 -1.20 -10.77 -0.55
C PHE A 147 -1.34 -12.30 -0.40
N GLU A 148 -0.34 -13.10 -0.81
CA GLU A 148 -0.40 -14.56 -0.68
C GLU A 148 0.16 -15.04 0.65
N SER A 149 1.36 -14.58 1.04
CA SER A 149 1.92 -15.01 2.33
C SER A 149 1.04 -14.48 3.46
N GLY A 150 0.58 -13.23 3.31
CA GLY A 150 -0.09 -12.44 4.36
C GLY A 150 0.69 -12.45 5.67
N ALA A 151 1.98 -12.81 5.60
CA ALA A 151 2.54 -13.66 6.63
C ALA A 151 2.78 -12.78 7.83
N LEU A 152 2.12 -13.16 8.92
CA LEU A 152 2.36 -12.56 10.22
C LEU A 152 1.98 -11.08 10.28
N GLY A 153 1.20 -10.57 9.32
CA GLY A 153 0.94 -9.13 9.18
C GLY A 153 2.11 -8.35 8.57
N ALA A 154 2.75 -8.90 7.54
CA ALA A 154 3.42 -8.11 6.52
C ALA A 154 2.37 -7.39 5.64
N ASN A 155 2.76 -6.26 5.05
CA ASN A 155 1.97 -5.51 4.06
C ASN A 155 2.56 -5.61 2.64
N GLY A 156 3.87 -5.87 2.54
CA GLY A 156 4.63 -5.87 1.31
C GLY A 156 6.14 -5.84 1.59
N TYR A 157 6.92 -5.58 0.55
CA TYR A 157 8.38 -5.53 0.54
C TYR A 157 8.88 -4.23 -0.09
N VAL A 158 9.96 -3.65 0.46
CA VAL A 158 10.69 -2.49 -0.08
C VAL A 158 12.17 -2.83 -0.25
N ALA A 159 12.87 -2.11 -1.14
CA ALA A 159 14.26 -2.41 -1.48
C ALA A 159 15.24 -2.26 -0.29
N ASP A 160 16.39 -2.94 -0.33
CA ASP A 160 17.39 -2.84 0.76
C ASP A 160 18.25 -1.58 0.62
N THR A 161 17.87 -0.54 1.34
CA THR A 161 18.53 0.77 1.35
C THR A 161 19.85 0.81 2.14
N THR A 162 20.32 -0.30 2.73
CA THR A 162 21.55 -0.35 3.56
C THR A 162 22.77 0.22 2.82
N PHE A 163 22.87 0.03 1.50
CA PHE A 163 23.96 0.56 0.66
C PHE A 163 24.09 2.09 0.73
N ILE A 164 22.96 2.80 0.70
CA ILE A 164 22.90 4.27 0.66
C ILE A 164 22.67 4.89 2.05
N GLU A 165 22.12 4.15 3.02
CA GLU A 165 21.95 4.62 4.42
C GLU A 165 23.26 5.12 5.05
N GLU A 166 24.35 4.40 4.85
CA GLU A 166 25.69 4.78 5.32
C GLU A 166 26.24 6.04 4.65
N ARG A 167 25.69 6.39 3.49
CA ARG A 167 26.06 7.51 2.61
C ARG A 167 24.90 8.51 2.45
N LYS A 168 23.98 8.57 3.42
CA LYS A 168 22.79 9.44 3.33
C LYS A 168 23.08 10.95 3.26
N LYS A 169 24.31 11.38 3.56
CA LYS A 169 24.82 12.77 3.33
C LYS A 169 25.28 13.03 1.89
N ASP A 170 25.41 11.98 1.11
CA ASP A 170 25.83 11.98 -0.29
C ASP A 170 24.67 11.65 -1.24
N LEU A 171 23.55 11.12 -0.73
CA LEU A 171 22.26 11.11 -1.42
C LEU A 171 21.72 12.55 -1.47
N VAL A 172 21.72 13.17 -2.66
CA VAL A 172 21.38 14.60 -2.81
C VAL A 172 19.90 14.84 -3.07
N ALA A 173 19.20 13.88 -3.68
CA ALA A 173 17.77 13.92 -3.91
C ALA A 173 17.19 12.55 -4.31
N LEU A 174 15.86 12.46 -4.22
CA LEU A 174 15.02 11.45 -4.84
C LEU A 174 14.26 12.09 -6.01
N VAL A 175 14.18 11.39 -7.13
CA VAL A 175 13.37 11.74 -8.30
C VAL A 175 12.31 10.66 -8.48
N VAL A 176 11.06 11.05 -8.70
CA VAL A 176 9.93 10.12 -8.81
C VAL A 176 9.34 10.17 -10.21
N THR A 177 9.30 9.04 -10.91
CA THR A 177 8.83 8.95 -12.31
C THR A 177 7.31 9.09 -12.43
N HIS A 178 6.57 8.46 -11.50
CA HIS A 178 5.11 8.47 -11.44
C HIS A 178 4.57 7.96 -10.10
N GLY A 179 3.27 8.19 -9.84
CA GLY A 179 2.64 7.91 -8.55
C GLY A 179 2.27 6.46 -8.22
N HIS A 180 2.78 5.43 -8.91
CA HIS A 180 2.43 4.05 -8.59
C HIS A 180 3.08 3.54 -7.29
N GLU A 181 2.42 2.62 -6.60
CA GLU A 181 2.84 2.09 -5.27
C GLU A 181 4.21 1.39 -5.32
N ASP A 182 4.52 0.75 -6.42
CA ASP A 182 5.81 0.14 -6.71
C ASP A 182 6.88 1.13 -7.23
N HIS A 183 6.58 2.44 -7.19
CA HIS A 183 7.53 3.55 -7.35
C HIS A 183 7.57 4.49 -6.13
N ILE A 184 6.45 4.69 -5.43
CA ILE A 184 6.34 5.63 -4.28
C ILE A 184 6.15 4.98 -2.91
N GLY A 185 5.69 3.72 -2.86
CA GLY A 185 5.18 3.08 -1.64
C GLY A 185 6.21 2.84 -0.54
N GLY A 186 7.51 2.90 -0.86
CA GLY A 186 8.60 2.85 0.12
C GLY A 186 8.94 4.22 0.73
N ILE A 187 8.71 5.33 0.04
CA ILE A 187 9.26 6.67 0.35
C ILE A 187 9.01 7.07 1.81
N VAL A 188 7.75 7.02 2.27
CA VAL A 188 7.37 7.42 3.64
C VAL A 188 8.08 6.59 4.71
N SER A 189 8.39 5.31 4.45
CA SER A 189 9.09 4.42 5.40
C SER A 189 10.54 4.81 5.69
N LYS A 190 11.14 5.69 4.87
CA LYS A 190 12.52 6.17 5.01
C LYS A 190 12.61 7.66 5.35
N TRP A 191 11.49 8.36 5.45
CA TRP A 191 11.49 9.82 5.60
C TRP A 191 12.21 10.32 6.85
N ALA A 192 11.99 9.66 7.99
CA ALA A 192 12.67 9.97 9.25
C ALA A 192 14.20 9.75 9.21
N ASP A 193 14.71 8.98 8.23
CA ASP A 193 16.14 8.78 8.01
C ASP A 193 16.72 9.76 7.00
N TRP A 194 16.00 10.09 5.92
CA TRP A 194 16.58 10.80 4.77
C TRP A 194 16.38 12.32 4.81
N GLN A 195 15.14 12.80 4.88
CA GLN A 195 14.80 14.23 4.78
C GLN A 195 15.52 14.95 3.62
N ILE A 196 15.44 14.35 2.43
CA ILE A 196 16.07 14.83 1.18
C ILE A 196 15.02 15.48 0.26
N PRO A 197 15.44 16.38 -0.65
CA PRO A 197 14.62 16.84 -1.76
C PRO A 197 13.98 15.69 -2.54
N ILE A 198 12.67 15.78 -2.78
CA ILE A 198 11.89 14.87 -3.62
C ILE A 198 11.36 15.64 -4.82
N TYR A 199 11.84 15.32 -6.01
CA TYR A 199 11.38 15.91 -7.27
C TYR A 199 10.32 15.01 -7.92
N CYS A 200 9.14 15.58 -8.20
CA CYS A 200 7.99 14.84 -8.70
C CYS A 200 7.04 15.74 -9.51
N THR A 201 6.00 15.14 -10.11
CA THR A 201 4.91 15.87 -10.78
C THR A 201 3.79 16.24 -9.79
N ALA A 202 2.79 17.02 -10.21
CA ALA A 202 1.74 17.53 -9.31
C ALA A 202 0.89 16.41 -8.70
N LEU A 203 0.38 15.49 -9.53
CA LEU A 203 -0.38 14.31 -9.11
C LEU A 203 0.44 13.44 -8.14
N THR A 204 1.69 13.16 -8.51
CA THR A 204 2.63 12.38 -7.70
C THR A 204 2.88 13.05 -6.34
N GLY A 205 3.02 14.38 -6.31
CA GLY A 205 3.13 15.17 -5.09
C GLY A 205 1.88 15.11 -4.21
N HIS A 206 0.67 15.20 -4.77
CA HIS A 206 -0.57 15.03 -4.01
C HIS A 206 -0.72 13.63 -3.41
N MET A 207 -0.36 12.58 -4.17
CA MET A 207 -0.33 11.21 -3.66
C MET A 207 0.69 11.02 -2.52
N LEU A 208 1.84 11.71 -2.60
CA LEU A 208 2.84 11.70 -1.52
C LEU A 208 2.36 12.45 -0.27
N ARG A 209 1.71 13.61 -0.40
CA ARG A 209 1.09 14.34 0.73
C ARG A 209 0.10 13.47 1.50
N GLN A 210 -0.88 12.90 0.78
CA GLN A 210 -1.85 11.94 1.34
C GLN A 210 -1.19 10.73 2.01
N ARG A 211 0.02 10.33 1.60
CA ARG A 211 0.79 9.24 2.21
C ARG A 211 1.54 9.67 3.47
N PHE A 212 2.02 10.91 3.53
CA PHE A 212 2.63 11.49 4.73
C PHE A 212 1.60 11.80 5.82
N GLU A 213 0.41 12.27 5.45
CA GLU A 213 -0.73 12.50 6.36
C GLU A 213 -1.17 11.26 7.15
N MET A 214 -0.80 10.05 6.69
CA MET A 214 -1.03 8.79 7.42
C MET A 214 0.03 8.50 8.50
N THR A 215 0.90 9.47 8.83
CA THR A 215 2.05 9.29 9.72
C THR A 215 2.29 10.50 10.62
N ASP A 216 3.06 10.32 11.71
CA ASP A 216 3.45 11.39 12.66
C ASP A 216 4.53 12.35 12.10
N VAL A 217 4.55 12.57 10.78
CA VAL A 217 5.50 13.46 10.09
C VAL A 217 4.93 14.87 10.02
N ASP A 218 5.73 15.87 10.41
CA ASP A 218 5.39 17.29 10.27
C ASP A 218 5.16 17.66 8.78
N PRO A 219 3.95 18.11 8.39
CA PRO A 219 3.65 18.51 7.01
C PRO A 219 4.56 19.63 6.51
N ASN A 220 5.05 20.52 7.38
CA ASN A 220 5.96 21.60 6.98
C ASN A 220 7.30 21.06 6.48
N LEU A 221 7.78 19.94 7.05
CA LEU A 221 8.98 19.25 6.56
C LEU A 221 8.75 18.55 5.22
N VAL A 222 7.52 18.12 4.94
CA VAL A 222 7.14 17.55 3.64
C VAL A 222 7.16 18.64 2.58
N GLU A 223 6.42 19.74 2.78
CA GLU A 223 6.35 20.84 1.81
C GLU A 223 7.71 21.50 1.56
N ALA A 224 8.57 21.61 2.59
CA ALA A 224 9.92 22.15 2.45
C ALA A 224 10.86 21.32 1.55
N ASN A 225 10.51 20.07 1.24
CA ASN A 225 11.33 19.15 0.44
C ASN A 225 10.60 18.55 -0.79
N LEU A 226 9.28 18.74 -0.91
CA LEU A 226 8.47 18.15 -1.98
C LEU A 226 8.36 19.09 -3.18
N HIS A 227 9.36 19.02 -4.05
CA HIS A 227 9.49 19.89 -5.21
C HIS A 227 8.67 19.35 -6.39
N VAL A 228 7.47 19.92 -6.58
CA VAL A 228 6.68 19.72 -7.80
C VAL A 228 7.35 20.51 -8.94
N ILE A 229 7.81 19.81 -9.97
CA ILE A 229 8.46 20.38 -11.16
C ILE A 229 7.64 20.09 -12.41
N LYS A 230 7.71 20.98 -13.41
CA LYS A 230 7.00 20.75 -14.69
C LYS A 230 7.87 19.90 -15.62
N PRO A 231 7.27 19.12 -16.53
CA PRO A 231 8.05 18.44 -17.55
C PRO A 231 8.82 19.42 -18.42
N LYS A 232 10.04 19.04 -18.81
CA LYS A 232 11.04 19.82 -19.57
C LYS A 232 11.67 21.01 -18.80
N ASP A 233 11.28 21.29 -17.54
CA ASP A 233 12.08 22.15 -16.65
C ASP A 233 13.38 21.41 -16.26
N GLN A 234 14.53 22.07 -16.35
CA GLN A 234 15.83 21.51 -15.95
C GLN A 234 16.07 21.73 -14.45
N VAL A 235 16.55 20.69 -13.77
CA VAL A 235 16.88 20.69 -12.34
C VAL A 235 18.34 20.31 -12.14
N ASP A 236 19.10 21.21 -11.51
CA ASP A 236 20.46 20.99 -11.05
C ASP A 236 20.47 20.61 -9.56
N VAL A 237 21.02 19.45 -9.21
CA VAL A 237 21.12 18.99 -7.81
C VAL A 237 22.42 18.22 -7.57
N GLY A 238 23.31 18.78 -6.73
CA GLY A 238 24.67 18.25 -6.57
C GLY A 238 25.44 18.29 -7.90
N PRO A 239 26.08 17.18 -8.32
CA PRO A 239 26.73 17.08 -9.64
C PRO A 239 25.81 16.51 -10.72
N PHE A 240 24.49 16.40 -10.47
CA PHE A 240 23.51 15.92 -11.43
C PHE A 240 22.71 17.09 -12.01
N SER A 241 22.44 17.01 -13.31
CA SER A 241 21.49 17.89 -14.00
C SER A 241 20.53 16.99 -14.77
N PHE A 242 19.23 17.20 -14.62
CA PHE A 242 18.20 16.35 -15.25
C PHE A 242 16.93 17.13 -15.59
N HIS A 243 16.08 16.56 -16.45
CA HIS A 243 14.70 16.99 -16.63
C HIS A 243 13.76 15.79 -16.82
N PHE A 244 12.48 16.03 -16.63
CA PHE A 244 11.42 15.08 -16.99
C PHE A 244 11.03 15.22 -18.47
N GLN A 245 10.91 14.10 -19.18
CA GLN A 245 10.31 14.02 -20.51
C GLN A 245 8.99 13.23 -20.40
N PRO A 246 7.82 13.81 -20.77
CA PRO A 246 6.53 13.12 -20.70
C PRO A 246 6.52 11.81 -21.48
N ILE A 247 5.89 10.79 -20.90
CA ILE A 247 5.71 9.49 -21.53
C ILE A 247 4.36 8.88 -21.13
N THR A 248 3.73 8.12 -22.04
CA THR A 248 2.38 7.57 -21.83
C THR A 248 2.44 6.26 -21.06
N HIS A 249 1.63 6.13 -20.00
CA HIS A 249 1.53 4.95 -19.12
C HIS A 249 0.12 4.84 -18.54
N SER A 250 -0.15 3.88 -17.63
CA SER A 250 -1.48 3.66 -17.03
C SER A 250 -1.86 4.58 -15.85
N ILE A 251 -1.01 5.56 -15.49
CA ILE A 251 -1.35 6.70 -14.63
C ILE A 251 -0.95 8.01 -15.34
N PRO A 252 -1.72 9.11 -15.20
CA PRO A 252 -1.34 10.42 -15.73
C PRO A 252 -0.03 10.95 -15.17
N GLU A 253 0.52 11.96 -15.84
CA GLU A 253 1.78 12.64 -15.51
C GLU A 253 3.02 11.73 -15.41
N SER A 254 3.01 10.53 -16.01
CA SER A 254 4.20 9.66 -16.02
C SER A 254 5.36 10.27 -16.81
N GLN A 255 6.57 10.20 -16.25
CA GLN A 255 7.78 10.83 -16.80
C GLN A 255 8.92 9.83 -16.99
N ALA A 256 9.61 9.94 -18.12
CA ALA A 256 11.00 9.51 -18.23
C ALA A 256 11.93 10.55 -17.58
N VAL A 257 13.07 10.11 -17.05
CA VAL A 257 14.12 10.98 -16.51
C VAL A 257 15.29 11.03 -17.48
N ILE A 258 15.60 12.23 -17.97
CA ILE A 258 16.76 12.48 -18.83
C ILE A 258 17.85 13.13 -17.98
N LEU A 259 18.97 12.43 -17.76
CA LEU A 259 20.10 12.94 -16.98
C LEU A 259 21.28 13.27 -17.88
N ASP A 260 21.96 14.37 -17.62
CA ASP A 260 23.12 14.82 -18.38
C ASP A 260 24.39 14.14 -17.86
N HIS A 261 25.02 13.31 -18.70
CA HIS A 261 26.30 12.67 -18.42
C HIS A 261 27.42 13.71 -18.53
N GLN A 262 27.67 14.42 -17.42
CA GLN A 262 28.53 15.61 -17.35
C GLN A 262 29.90 15.48 -18.06
N PRO A 263 30.62 14.33 -18.02
CA PRO A 263 31.90 14.19 -18.73
C PRO A 263 31.82 14.22 -20.27
N THR A 264 30.65 14.03 -20.89
CA THR A 264 30.51 13.88 -22.35
C THR A 264 29.36 14.67 -22.99
N GLY A 265 28.46 15.27 -22.20
CA GLY A 265 27.28 15.99 -22.69
C GLY A 265 26.16 15.10 -23.26
N LYS A 266 26.41 13.79 -23.39
CA LYS A 266 25.41 12.78 -23.78
C LYS A 266 24.37 12.58 -22.67
N LYS A 267 23.25 11.94 -23.00
CA LYS A 267 22.18 11.67 -22.03
C LYS A 267 22.23 10.24 -21.48
N LEU A 268 21.87 10.08 -20.21
CA LEU A 268 21.40 8.83 -19.61
C LEU A 268 19.87 8.90 -19.60
N PHE A 269 19.22 7.90 -20.20
CA PHE A 269 17.76 7.89 -20.40
C PHE A 269 17.13 6.81 -19.53
N PHE A 270 16.50 7.20 -18.41
CA PHE A 270 15.71 6.29 -17.60
C PHE A 270 14.25 6.39 -18.05
N THR A 271 13.65 5.31 -18.57
CA THR A 271 12.34 5.41 -19.23
C THR A 271 11.19 5.72 -18.28
N GLY A 272 11.32 5.34 -17.00
CA GLY A 272 10.15 5.06 -16.17
C GLY A 272 9.34 3.89 -16.76
N ASP A 273 8.10 3.74 -16.32
CA ASP A 273 7.18 2.77 -16.88
C ASP A 273 6.34 3.42 -17.98
N TRP A 274 6.13 2.72 -19.10
CA TRP A 274 5.60 3.36 -20.30
C TRP A 274 5.05 2.41 -21.36
N ARG A 275 4.31 2.95 -22.31
CA ARG A 275 3.86 2.31 -23.54
C ARG A 275 3.75 3.34 -24.65
N ILE A 276 3.49 2.92 -25.89
CA ILE A 276 3.03 3.84 -26.93
C ILE A 276 1.51 3.94 -26.83
N ASP A 277 1.03 5.10 -26.38
CA ASP A 277 -0.38 5.48 -26.47
C ASP A 277 -0.49 6.71 -27.39
N ARG A 278 -1.18 6.55 -28.52
CA ARG A 278 -1.37 7.62 -29.50
C ARG A 278 -2.68 8.38 -29.29
N ASN A 279 -3.59 7.83 -28.49
CA ASN A 279 -4.88 8.41 -28.16
C ASN A 279 -5.16 8.30 -26.65
N PRO A 280 -4.29 8.84 -25.78
CA PRO A 280 -4.50 8.78 -24.34
C PRO A 280 -5.71 9.63 -23.95
N VAL A 281 -6.42 9.19 -22.92
CA VAL A 281 -7.58 9.91 -22.36
C VAL A 281 -7.15 11.13 -21.55
N ILE A 282 -5.96 11.08 -20.94
CA ILE A 282 -5.43 12.12 -20.05
C ILE A 282 -3.96 12.36 -20.41
N GLY A 283 -3.57 13.63 -20.52
CA GLY A 283 -2.20 14.04 -20.83
C GLY A 283 -1.86 14.00 -22.33
N PRO A 284 -0.60 14.30 -22.70
CA PRO A 284 -0.16 14.31 -24.09
C PRO A 284 0.02 12.87 -24.64
N PRO A 285 -0.17 12.66 -25.97
CA PRO A 285 0.19 11.41 -26.64
C PRO A 285 1.70 11.16 -26.62
N PHE A 286 2.11 9.93 -26.94
CA PHE A 286 3.51 9.57 -27.11
C PHE A 286 4.21 10.46 -28.15
N ASP A 287 5.23 11.21 -27.71
CA ASP A 287 5.94 12.23 -28.50
C ASP A 287 7.11 11.63 -29.30
N ASP A 288 6.79 11.07 -30.48
CA ASP A 288 7.75 10.52 -31.44
C ASP A 288 8.93 11.46 -31.78
N ASP A 289 8.69 12.78 -31.75
CA ASP A 289 9.65 13.78 -32.18
C ASP A 289 10.58 14.20 -31.04
N ALA A 290 10.08 14.29 -29.80
CA ALA A 290 10.93 14.49 -28.61
C ALA A 290 11.88 13.31 -28.38
N PHE A 291 11.42 12.06 -28.51
CA PHE A 291 12.32 10.90 -28.35
C PHE A 291 13.33 10.77 -29.51
N ARG A 292 13.02 11.30 -30.70
CA ARG A 292 14.02 11.43 -31.79
C ARG A 292 15.03 12.53 -31.50
N ALA A 293 14.59 13.70 -31.05
CA ALA A 293 15.45 14.81 -30.64
C ALA A 293 16.34 14.44 -29.42
N LEU A 294 15.89 13.52 -28.56
CA LEU A 294 16.71 12.90 -27.52
C LEU A 294 17.81 11.99 -28.12
N GLY A 295 17.45 11.18 -29.13
CA GLY A 295 18.43 10.38 -29.88
C GLY A 295 19.47 11.23 -30.62
N ASP A 296 19.05 12.35 -31.22
CA ASP A 296 19.95 13.27 -31.92
C ASP A 296 20.90 14.05 -30.97
N GLN A 297 20.55 14.17 -29.67
CA GLN A 297 21.47 14.63 -28.61
C GLN A 297 22.50 13.57 -28.19
N GLY A 298 22.31 12.31 -28.60
CA GLY A 298 23.20 11.18 -28.30
C GLY A 298 22.96 10.58 -26.90
N VAL A 299 22.27 9.43 -26.86
CA VAL A 299 22.06 8.68 -25.62
C VAL A 299 23.20 7.69 -25.37
N LEU A 300 23.86 7.83 -24.22
CA LEU A 300 24.97 6.98 -23.78
C LEU A 300 24.47 5.63 -23.27
N ALA A 301 23.43 5.65 -22.43
CA ALA A 301 22.78 4.45 -21.91
C ALA A 301 21.28 4.67 -21.68
N MET A 302 20.48 3.66 -22.00
CA MET A 302 19.04 3.60 -21.75
C MET A 302 18.75 2.56 -20.66
N PHE A 303 17.98 2.95 -19.64
CA PHE A 303 17.54 2.12 -18.53
C PHE A 303 16.04 1.94 -18.70
N GLY A 304 15.63 0.79 -19.24
CA GLY A 304 14.33 0.63 -19.89
C GLY A 304 13.44 -0.44 -19.26
N ASP A 305 12.16 -0.10 -19.04
CA ASP A 305 11.08 -1.06 -18.72
C ASP A 305 11.14 -2.26 -19.68
N SER A 306 11.08 -3.47 -19.12
CA SER A 306 11.15 -4.74 -19.86
C SER A 306 9.88 -5.59 -19.72
N THR A 307 8.90 -5.17 -18.91
CA THR A 307 7.77 -6.00 -18.42
C THR A 307 7.06 -6.84 -19.48
N ASN A 308 6.87 -6.29 -20.69
CA ASN A 308 6.18 -6.93 -21.82
C ASN A 308 7.12 -7.19 -23.03
N ALA A 309 8.45 -7.23 -22.87
CA ALA A 309 9.42 -7.44 -23.95
C ALA A 309 9.28 -8.79 -24.69
N SER A 310 8.69 -9.77 -24.00
CA SER A 310 8.30 -11.09 -24.51
C SER A 310 6.98 -11.11 -25.30
N ILE A 311 6.23 -10.00 -25.31
CA ILE A 311 4.90 -9.90 -25.93
C ILE A 311 5.03 -9.23 -27.29
N GLU A 312 4.72 -9.99 -28.33
CA GLU A 312 4.76 -9.53 -29.73
C GLU A 312 3.75 -8.44 -30.08
N GLY A 313 4.11 -7.60 -31.04
CA GLY A 313 3.30 -6.47 -31.51
C GLY A 313 3.44 -5.21 -30.65
N HIS A 314 2.40 -4.40 -30.63
CA HIS A 314 2.36 -3.07 -29.98
C HIS A 314 1.33 -3.00 -28.86
N SER A 315 1.55 -2.09 -27.91
CA SER A 315 0.54 -1.65 -26.96
C SER A 315 -0.68 -1.06 -27.65
N LYS A 316 -1.80 -1.01 -26.94
CA LYS A 316 -3.06 -0.44 -27.42
C LYS A 316 -3.41 0.80 -26.62
N ASP A 317 -3.92 1.80 -27.32
CA ASP A 317 -4.40 3.05 -26.74
C ASP A 317 -5.46 2.82 -25.66
N GLU A 318 -5.43 3.62 -24.59
CA GLU A 318 -6.36 3.54 -23.46
C GLU A 318 -7.82 3.62 -23.90
N LEU A 319 -8.10 4.56 -24.82
CA LEU A 319 -9.41 4.84 -25.40
C LEU A 319 -10.05 3.60 -26.06
N SER A 320 -9.25 2.65 -26.56
CA SER A 320 -9.76 1.41 -27.18
C SER A 320 -10.53 0.52 -26.19
N THR A 321 -10.37 0.72 -24.88
CA THR A 321 -11.13 -0.01 -23.86
C THR A 321 -12.59 0.45 -23.74
N LEU A 322 -12.93 1.67 -24.20
CA LEU A 322 -14.27 2.24 -24.09
C LEU A 322 -15.31 1.42 -24.87
N ASP A 323 -15.00 1.02 -26.10
CA ASP A 323 -15.89 0.17 -26.90
C ASP A 323 -15.99 -1.26 -26.35
N GLY A 324 -14.93 -1.73 -25.69
CA GLY A 324 -14.97 -2.96 -24.88
C GLY A 324 -15.95 -2.84 -23.72
N LEU A 325 -15.90 -1.74 -22.96
CA LEU A 325 -16.79 -1.48 -21.82
C LEU A 325 -18.24 -1.32 -22.28
N ARG A 326 -18.50 -0.56 -23.35
CA ARG A 326 -19.80 -0.43 -24.01
C ARG A 326 -20.37 -1.77 -24.46
N ALA A 327 -19.53 -2.65 -25.02
CA ALA A 327 -19.94 -4.00 -25.41
C ALA A 327 -20.25 -4.89 -24.19
N THR A 328 -19.39 -4.88 -23.18
CA THR A 328 -19.62 -5.63 -21.94
C THR A 328 -20.90 -5.19 -21.22
N LEU A 329 -21.22 -3.88 -21.21
CA LEU A 329 -22.46 -3.36 -20.63
C LEU A 329 -23.73 -3.78 -21.37
N ARG A 330 -23.65 -4.13 -22.66
CA ARG A 330 -24.77 -4.73 -23.42
C ARG A 330 -24.94 -6.23 -23.16
N ASP A 331 -23.86 -6.92 -22.80
CA ASP A 331 -23.90 -8.32 -22.35
C ASP A 331 -24.34 -8.46 -20.87
N CYS A 332 -24.27 -7.38 -20.08
CA CYS A 332 -24.70 -7.35 -18.68
C CYS A 332 -26.23 -7.48 -18.54
N ASN A 333 -26.67 -8.12 -17.45
CA ASN A 333 -28.09 -8.14 -17.07
C ASN A 333 -28.58 -6.71 -16.77
N PRO A 334 -29.60 -6.19 -17.48
CA PRO A 334 -30.09 -4.82 -17.28
C PRO A 334 -30.79 -4.63 -15.93
N ASN A 335 -31.31 -5.69 -15.31
CA ASN A 335 -32.02 -5.62 -14.03
C ASN A 335 -31.09 -5.71 -12.80
N GLY A 336 -29.82 -6.10 -13.00
CA GLY A 336 -28.84 -6.30 -11.93
C GLY A 336 -28.01 -5.07 -11.62
N LEU A 337 -27.48 -5.02 -10.39
CA LEU A 337 -26.40 -4.11 -10.03
C LEU A 337 -25.17 -4.43 -10.89
N THR A 338 -24.45 -3.40 -11.34
CA THR A 338 -23.17 -3.60 -12.05
C THR A 338 -22.03 -3.06 -11.20
N VAL A 339 -21.00 -3.88 -10.98
CA VAL A 339 -19.80 -3.51 -10.24
C VAL A 339 -18.57 -3.68 -11.14
N ALA A 340 -17.87 -2.60 -11.43
CA ALA A 340 -16.59 -2.65 -12.14
C ALA A 340 -15.41 -2.51 -11.16
N THR A 341 -14.26 -3.06 -11.53
CA THR A 341 -13.03 -2.95 -10.72
C THR A 341 -11.77 -2.85 -11.59
N CYS A 342 -10.85 -2.00 -11.15
CA CYS A 342 -9.51 -1.80 -11.70
C CYS A 342 -8.57 -1.33 -10.57
N PHE A 343 -7.32 -1.00 -10.91
CA PHE A 343 -6.46 -0.25 -9.98
C PHE A 343 -7.00 1.17 -9.81
N SER A 344 -6.98 1.70 -8.58
CA SER A 344 -7.46 3.06 -8.32
C SER A 344 -6.59 4.14 -8.96
N SER A 345 -5.31 3.85 -9.25
CA SER A 345 -4.40 4.75 -9.98
C SER A 345 -4.75 4.92 -11.46
N SER A 346 -5.54 4.03 -12.06
CA SER A 346 -5.88 4.06 -13.48
C SER A 346 -6.98 5.08 -13.79
N ILE A 347 -6.73 6.37 -13.50
CA ILE A 347 -7.69 7.48 -13.65
C ILE A 347 -8.38 7.45 -15.02
N ALA A 348 -7.61 7.31 -16.10
CA ALA A 348 -8.13 7.23 -17.46
C ALA A 348 -9.14 6.09 -17.65
N ARG A 349 -8.87 4.90 -17.07
CA ARG A 349 -9.81 3.77 -17.12
C ARG A 349 -11.08 4.07 -16.33
N ILE A 350 -10.96 4.75 -15.19
CA ILE A 350 -12.09 5.12 -14.34
C ILE A 350 -12.99 6.15 -15.05
N GLN A 351 -12.40 7.16 -15.71
CA GLN A 351 -13.13 8.08 -16.58
C GLN A 351 -13.89 7.35 -17.71
N LEU A 352 -13.24 6.39 -18.41
CA LEU A 352 -13.89 5.59 -19.45
C LEU A 352 -14.99 4.67 -18.90
N MET A 353 -14.82 4.11 -17.69
CA MET A 353 -15.88 3.37 -16.98
C MET A 353 -17.08 4.27 -16.66
N MET A 354 -16.83 5.47 -16.14
CA MET A 354 -17.86 6.44 -15.79
C MET A 354 -18.61 6.92 -17.04
N GLN A 355 -17.91 7.20 -18.14
CA GLN A 355 -18.51 7.51 -19.43
C GLN A 355 -19.39 6.35 -19.92
N ALA A 356 -18.86 5.12 -19.98
CA ALA A 356 -19.62 3.96 -20.43
C ALA A 356 -20.86 3.69 -19.55
N ALA A 357 -20.77 3.93 -18.23
CA ALA A 357 -21.89 3.83 -17.31
C ALA A 357 -22.98 4.86 -17.63
N VAL A 358 -22.63 6.15 -17.76
CA VAL A 358 -23.57 7.23 -18.09
C VAL A 358 -24.20 7.03 -19.47
N GLU A 359 -23.42 6.61 -20.47
CA GLU A 359 -23.93 6.23 -21.80
C GLU A 359 -24.90 5.02 -21.76
N SER A 360 -24.78 4.14 -20.76
CA SER A 360 -25.72 3.04 -20.51
C SER A 360 -26.93 3.42 -19.65
N GLY A 361 -27.05 4.70 -19.26
CA GLY A 361 -28.11 5.20 -18.39
C GLY A 361 -27.91 4.89 -16.90
N ARG A 362 -26.71 4.51 -16.47
CA ARG A 362 -26.38 4.18 -15.06
C ARG A 362 -25.58 5.30 -14.39
N THR A 363 -25.86 5.52 -13.11
CA THR A 363 -25.20 6.50 -12.23
C THR A 363 -23.89 5.92 -11.67
N PRO A 364 -22.72 6.56 -11.89
CA PRO A 364 -21.46 6.10 -11.32
C PRO A 364 -21.36 6.34 -9.81
N VAL A 365 -20.89 5.34 -9.07
CA VAL A 365 -20.67 5.41 -7.61
C VAL A 365 -19.31 4.82 -7.25
N LEU A 366 -18.43 5.59 -6.60
CA LEU A 366 -17.12 5.15 -6.16
C LEU A 366 -17.17 4.55 -4.75
N ILE A 367 -16.66 3.32 -4.56
CA ILE A 367 -16.63 2.65 -3.25
C ILE A 367 -15.22 2.09 -2.97
N GLY A 368 -14.44 2.83 -2.19
CA GLY A 368 -13.18 2.38 -1.61
C GLY A 368 -12.22 3.53 -1.32
N ALA A 369 -11.53 3.49 -0.16
CA ALA A 369 -10.71 4.62 0.31
C ALA A 369 -9.57 5.02 -0.63
N SER A 370 -9.03 4.12 -1.46
CA SER A 370 -8.03 4.47 -2.46
C SER A 370 -8.61 5.06 -3.75
N LEU A 371 -9.89 4.82 -4.07
CA LEU A 371 -10.58 5.52 -5.16
C LEU A 371 -10.91 6.96 -4.76
N ILE A 372 -11.43 7.16 -3.54
CA ILE A 372 -11.78 8.48 -3.01
C ILE A 372 -10.56 9.40 -2.95
N ARG A 373 -9.44 8.91 -2.37
CA ARG A 373 -8.17 9.66 -2.38
C ARG A 373 -7.65 9.95 -3.78
N MET A 374 -7.87 9.05 -4.74
CA MET A 374 -7.43 9.28 -6.11
C MET A 374 -8.32 10.28 -6.85
N ASP A 375 -9.65 10.31 -6.63
CA ASP A 375 -10.53 11.36 -7.17
C ASP A 375 -10.11 12.76 -6.67
N GLU A 376 -9.76 12.87 -5.39
CA GLU A 376 -9.22 14.08 -4.79
C GLU A 376 -7.86 14.49 -5.42
N ALA A 377 -6.87 13.60 -5.39
CA ALA A 377 -5.53 13.88 -5.94
C ALA A 377 -5.57 14.19 -7.45
N ALA A 378 -6.41 13.47 -8.21
CA ALA A 378 -6.65 13.70 -9.62
C ALA A 378 -7.32 15.06 -9.86
N SER A 379 -8.31 15.43 -9.06
CA SER A 379 -9.00 16.72 -9.19
C SER A 379 -8.09 17.90 -8.87
N LEU A 380 -7.24 17.78 -7.84
CA LEU A 380 -6.23 18.79 -7.51
C LEU A 380 -5.16 18.93 -8.62
N ALA A 381 -4.75 17.82 -9.26
CA ALA A 381 -3.85 17.81 -10.41
C ALA A 381 -4.54 18.07 -11.77
N GLY A 382 -5.77 18.60 -11.80
CA GLY A 382 -6.49 18.94 -13.03
C GLY A 382 -6.91 17.75 -13.92
N SER A 383 -6.79 16.52 -13.43
CA SER A 383 -7.10 15.24 -14.11
C SER A 383 -8.36 14.57 -13.53
N SER A 384 -9.33 15.36 -13.05
CA SER A 384 -10.52 14.90 -12.31
C SER A 384 -11.28 13.75 -12.98
N PHE A 385 -11.89 12.87 -12.18
CA PHE A 385 -12.65 11.71 -12.68
C PHE A 385 -13.87 12.12 -13.51
N ASP A 386 -14.40 13.32 -13.29
CA ASP A 386 -15.56 13.86 -13.99
C ASP A 386 -15.26 14.44 -15.39
N ALA A 387 -13.98 14.49 -15.82
CA ALA A 387 -13.55 15.26 -16.99
C ALA A 387 -14.10 14.81 -18.36
N LEU A 388 -14.58 13.57 -18.51
CA LEU A 388 -15.25 13.09 -19.73
C LEU A 388 -16.79 13.18 -19.66
N LEU A 389 -17.35 13.51 -18.51
CA LEU A 389 -18.80 13.55 -18.31
C LEU A 389 -19.34 14.94 -18.67
N PRO A 390 -20.56 15.01 -19.26
CA PRO A 390 -21.20 16.30 -19.49
C PRO A 390 -21.40 17.02 -18.13
N PRO A 391 -21.24 18.35 -18.06
CA PRO A 391 -21.45 19.07 -16.82
C PRO A 391 -22.92 19.02 -16.41
N SER A 392 -23.22 18.38 -15.29
CA SER A 392 -24.53 18.43 -14.65
C SER A 392 -24.63 19.65 -13.72
N PHE A 393 -25.74 20.37 -13.81
CA PHE A 393 -25.98 21.59 -13.00
C PHE A 393 -26.73 21.31 -11.71
N ASP A 394 -27.58 20.27 -11.68
CA ASP A 394 -28.56 20.02 -10.60
C ASP A 394 -28.17 18.85 -9.67
N LYS A 395 -27.12 18.09 -10.01
CA LYS A 395 -26.62 16.93 -9.25
C LYS A 395 -25.13 16.68 -9.57
N PRO A 396 -24.36 15.98 -8.71
CA PRO A 396 -22.98 15.64 -9.04
C PRO A 396 -22.91 14.58 -10.17
N ASN A 397 -21.79 14.59 -10.90
CA ASN A 397 -21.53 13.67 -12.01
C ASN A 397 -21.22 12.23 -11.54
N HIS A 398 -20.76 12.05 -10.30
CA HIS A 398 -20.66 10.77 -9.61
C HIS A 398 -20.82 10.95 -8.09
N TYR A 399 -21.08 9.84 -7.39
CA TYR A 399 -21.22 9.81 -5.93
C TYR A 399 -20.10 9.01 -5.26
N HIS A 400 -19.74 9.34 -4.02
CA HIS A 400 -18.93 8.47 -3.16
C HIS A 400 -19.86 7.73 -2.19
N MET A 401 -19.63 6.44 -1.93
CA MET A 401 -20.50 5.66 -1.04
C MET A 401 -19.70 4.71 -0.15
N SER A 402 -20.16 4.49 1.08
CA SER A 402 -19.59 3.46 1.96
C SER A 402 -20.20 2.09 1.67
N LEU A 403 -19.46 1.02 1.93
CA LEU A 403 -20.00 -0.35 1.76
C LEU A 403 -21.25 -0.60 2.64
N THR A 404 -21.30 0.04 3.81
CA THR A 404 -22.46 0.00 4.71
C THR A 404 -23.67 0.72 4.12
N HIS A 405 -23.47 1.86 3.46
CA HIS A 405 -24.54 2.61 2.80
C HIS A 405 -25.09 1.87 1.58
N LEU A 406 -24.21 1.23 0.79
CA LEU A 406 -24.65 0.36 -0.30
C LEU A 406 -25.48 -0.82 0.22
N GLN A 407 -25.06 -1.47 1.32
CA GLN A 407 -25.83 -2.56 1.92
C GLN A 407 -27.22 -2.09 2.36
N ALA A 408 -27.31 -0.98 3.09
CA ALA A 408 -28.58 -0.41 3.55
C ALA A 408 -29.51 -0.03 2.37
N PHE A 409 -28.95 0.56 1.30
CA PHE A 409 -29.67 0.86 0.06
C PHE A 409 -30.23 -0.41 -0.61
N LEU A 410 -29.43 -1.47 -0.72
CA LEU A 410 -29.85 -2.74 -1.34
C LEU A 410 -30.92 -3.45 -0.51
N ASP A 411 -30.79 -3.46 0.81
CA ASP A 411 -31.76 -4.12 1.70
C ASP A 411 -33.10 -3.36 1.75
N ALA A 412 -33.09 -2.02 1.72
CA ALA A 412 -34.32 -1.24 1.55
C ALA A 412 -35.08 -1.62 0.27
N HIS A 413 -34.37 -1.76 -0.85
CA HIS A 413 -34.97 -2.18 -2.13
C HIS A 413 -35.44 -3.65 -2.14
N ARG A 414 -34.75 -4.54 -1.42
CA ARG A 414 -35.20 -5.94 -1.21
C ARG A 414 -36.50 -6.00 -0.41
N HIS A 415 -36.64 -5.19 0.65
CA HIS A 415 -37.87 -5.13 1.43
C HIS A 415 -39.05 -4.48 0.68
N GLN A 416 -38.79 -3.52 -0.22
CA GLN A 416 -39.82 -2.94 -1.08
C GLN A 416 -40.30 -3.89 -2.20
N SER A 417 -39.54 -4.94 -2.53
CA SER A 417 -39.86 -5.87 -3.63
C SER A 417 -40.49 -7.19 -3.17
N THR A 418 -40.65 -7.42 -1.86
CA THR A 418 -41.54 -8.47 -1.31
C THR A 418 -43.00 -7.99 -1.29
N PRO A 419 -43.94 -8.68 -1.96
CA PRO A 419 -45.37 -8.39 -1.83
C PRO A 419 -45.85 -8.66 -0.40
N ALA A 420 -46.76 -7.82 0.11
CA ALA A 420 -47.40 -8.02 1.40
C ALA A 420 -48.36 -9.23 1.36
N ALA A 421 -47.88 -10.39 1.78
CA ALA A 421 -48.67 -11.61 1.86
C ALA A 421 -49.64 -11.59 3.06
N ASN A 422 -50.89 -11.20 2.82
CA ASN A 422 -52.10 -11.40 3.64
C ASN A 422 -51.90 -11.64 5.16
N THR A 423 -51.62 -10.57 5.92
CA THR A 423 -51.95 -10.54 7.36
C THR A 423 -53.44 -10.25 7.55
N ALA A 424 -54.30 -11.20 7.16
CA ALA A 424 -55.75 -11.03 7.10
C ALA A 424 -56.57 -12.28 7.46
N ASN A 425 -56.08 -13.10 8.39
CA ASN A 425 -56.92 -13.81 9.37
C ASN A 425 -56.06 -14.40 10.50
N SER A 426 -56.38 -14.05 11.73
CA SER A 426 -55.79 -14.63 12.95
C SER A 426 -56.90 -14.83 13.98
N THR A 427 -57.61 -15.95 13.85
CA THR A 427 -58.66 -16.38 14.79
C THR A 427 -58.42 -17.84 15.14
N GLU A 428 -57.98 -18.03 16.38
CA GLU A 428 -58.18 -19.23 17.21
C GLU A 428 -57.41 -20.50 16.80
N ASP A 429 -56.39 -20.83 17.60
CA ASP A 429 -55.74 -22.13 17.62
C ASP A 429 -56.67 -23.18 18.27
N GLU A 430 -56.93 -24.31 17.60
CA GLU A 430 -57.23 -25.58 18.28
C GLU A 430 -56.35 -26.70 17.69
N GLU A 431 -55.77 -27.51 18.58
CA GLU A 431 -54.93 -28.65 18.21
C GLU A 431 -55.79 -29.83 17.72
N HIS A 432 -55.45 -30.44 16.59
CA HIS A 432 -55.71 -31.88 16.40
C HIS A 432 -54.73 -32.53 15.40
N ASP A 433 -54.77 -33.87 15.36
CA ASP A 433 -53.65 -34.76 15.01
C ASP A 433 -54.05 -35.75 13.90
N VAL A 434 -53.05 -36.34 13.22
CA VAL A 434 -53.14 -37.35 12.12
C VAL A 434 -53.97 -36.93 10.86
N ASP A 435 -53.84 -37.52 9.66
CA ASP A 435 -53.16 -38.76 9.21
C ASP A 435 -52.57 -38.63 7.77
N LEU A 436 -51.95 -39.71 7.28
CA LEU A 436 -51.26 -39.87 6.00
C LEU A 436 -52.21 -40.08 4.78
N ALA A 437 -51.89 -39.45 3.64
CA ALA A 437 -52.29 -39.92 2.31
C ALA A 437 -51.31 -39.42 1.21
N GLU A 438 -51.12 -40.20 0.16
CA GLU A 438 -50.23 -39.91 -0.99
C GLU A 438 -51.03 -39.55 -2.28
N PRO A 439 -50.40 -39.18 -3.42
CA PRO A 439 -50.97 -38.17 -4.34
C PRO A 439 -51.71 -38.74 -5.56
N GLU A 440 -52.42 -37.85 -6.29
CA GLU A 440 -52.64 -38.07 -7.73
C GLU A 440 -52.68 -36.77 -8.56
N GLN A 441 -52.92 -36.90 -9.87
CA GLN A 441 -52.45 -36.00 -10.94
C GLN A 441 -53.58 -35.12 -11.50
N GLY A 442 -53.27 -33.95 -12.09
CA GLY A 442 -54.24 -33.24 -12.92
C GLY A 442 -53.91 -31.80 -13.33
N ALA A 443 -53.76 -31.56 -14.64
CA ALA A 443 -53.82 -30.26 -15.31
C ALA A 443 -54.97 -30.34 -16.37
N PRO A 444 -55.39 -29.26 -17.08
CA PRO A 444 -54.87 -27.88 -17.13
C PRO A 444 -55.95 -26.77 -16.97
N ALA A 445 -55.58 -25.52 -17.25
CA ALA A 445 -56.47 -24.35 -17.21
C ALA A 445 -57.26 -24.08 -18.52
N PRO A 446 -58.36 -23.30 -18.47
CA PRO A 446 -58.96 -22.64 -19.64
C PRO A 446 -58.82 -21.11 -19.62
N SER A 447 -59.27 -20.46 -20.70
CA SER A 447 -58.85 -19.13 -21.17
C SER A 447 -59.91 -18.02 -21.17
N ALA A 448 -59.42 -16.76 -21.20
CA ALA A 448 -59.86 -15.64 -22.08
C ALA A 448 -60.91 -14.58 -21.65
N SER A 449 -60.59 -13.34 -22.05
CA SER A 449 -61.48 -12.19 -22.36
C SER A 449 -62.13 -11.42 -21.18
N ASN A 450 -62.58 -10.15 -21.30
CA ASN A 450 -62.67 -9.27 -22.49
C ASN A 450 -62.64 -7.74 -22.18
N SER A 451 -62.25 -6.95 -23.21
CA SER A 451 -62.73 -5.59 -23.60
C SER A 451 -62.96 -4.40 -22.61
N GLY A 452 -62.36 -3.25 -22.97
CA GLY A 452 -63.01 -1.91 -22.98
C GLY A 452 -62.61 -0.88 -21.89
N ALA A 453 -62.77 0.45 -22.04
CA ALA A 453 -62.49 1.40 -23.15
C ALA A 453 -62.92 2.84 -22.74
N GLN A 454 -62.10 3.88 -23.03
CA GLN A 454 -62.45 5.34 -23.03
C GLN A 454 -62.88 5.98 -21.68
N ALA A 455 -62.84 7.32 -21.44
CA ALA A 455 -62.05 8.45 -21.96
C ALA A 455 -62.13 9.69 -21.00
N SER A 456 -61.34 10.74 -21.27
CA SER A 456 -61.19 12.06 -20.58
C SER A 456 -62.49 12.96 -20.58
N PRO A 457 -62.61 14.18 -19.96
CA PRO A 457 -61.55 15.21 -19.72
C PRO A 457 -61.64 16.28 -18.57
N ALA A 458 -60.52 17.03 -18.41
CA ALA A 458 -60.35 18.50 -18.17
C ALA A 458 -60.85 19.30 -16.92
N ALA A 459 -59.87 19.80 -16.14
CA ALA A 459 -59.53 21.21 -15.79
C ALA A 459 -60.53 22.25 -15.16
N ALA A 460 -60.08 22.96 -14.10
CA ALA A 460 -60.11 24.44 -13.91
C ALA A 460 -59.52 24.93 -12.56
N THR A 461 -59.15 26.23 -12.44
CA THR A 461 -58.71 26.98 -11.23
C THR A 461 -59.54 28.27 -11.04
N PRO A 462 -59.62 28.93 -9.85
CA PRO A 462 -58.76 30.12 -9.58
C PRO A 462 -58.54 30.58 -8.08
N LYS A 463 -57.60 31.55 -7.90
CA LYS A 463 -57.50 32.78 -7.03
C LYS A 463 -58.49 33.10 -5.86
N ALA A 464 -58.24 34.02 -4.89
CA ALA A 464 -57.05 34.75 -4.31
C ALA A 464 -57.50 35.67 -3.11
N ASP A 465 -56.67 36.68 -2.72
CA ASP A 465 -56.90 37.84 -1.80
C ASP A 465 -56.74 37.62 -0.25
N GLU A 466 -56.67 38.66 0.61
CA GLU A 466 -55.62 39.72 0.83
C GLU A 466 -55.86 40.49 2.19
N ASN A 467 -55.03 41.52 2.52
CA ASN A 467 -54.98 42.40 3.72
C ASN A 467 -54.55 41.79 5.09
N GLN A 468 -53.84 42.43 6.05
CA GLN A 468 -53.29 43.80 6.36
C GLN A 468 -53.85 44.49 7.64
N ASP A 469 -53.13 45.54 8.10
CA ASP A 469 -53.21 46.36 9.34
C ASP A 469 -52.43 45.79 10.57
N ALA A 470 -51.52 46.46 11.32
CA ALA A 470 -51.26 47.88 11.75
C ALA A 470 -51.89 48.25 13.13
N ALA A 471 -51.29 49.00 14.07
CA ALA A 471 -49.92 49.53 14.30
C ALA A 471 -49.76 49.97 15.81
N ASP A 472 -48.82 50.90 16.14
CA ASP A 472 -48.79 51.81 17.33
C ASP A 472 -48.44 51.17 18.72
N ASP A 473 -47.85 51.77 19.79
CA ASP A 473 -47.14 53.04 20.22
C ASP A 473 -46.48 52.73 21.64
N ASP A 474 -45.58 53.41 22.37
CA ASP A 474 -44.60 54.56 22.27
C ASP A 474 -43.55 54.48 23.47
N ASP A 475 -42.83 55.57 23.83
CA ASP A 475 -41.97 55.89 25.04
C ASP A 475 -40.54 55.24 25.17
N GLU A 476 -39.38 55.90 25.45
CA GLU A 476 -38.91 57.02 26.36
C GLU A 476 -38.59 56.57 27.83
N ASP A 477 -37.51 56.97 28.56
CA ASP A 477 -36.18 57.58 28.26
C ASP A 477 -35.22 57.47 29.51
N ASP A 478 -34.12 58.25 29.58
CA ASP A 478 -33.25 58.64 30.75
C ASP A 478 -32.11 57.71 31.32
N ASP A 479 -30.85 58.16 31.09
CA ASP A 479 -29.69 58.46 31.98
C ASP A 479 -29.31 57.66 33.26
N ASP A 480 -27.99 57.34 33.40
CA ASP A 480 -27.06 57.97 34.40
C ASP A 480 -25.58 57.51 34.19
N ASP A 481 -24.60 58.32 34.63
CA ASP A 481 -23.14 58.14 34.46
C ASP A 481 -22.45 57.30 35.57
N ASP A 482 -21.22 56.78 35.29
CA ASP A 482 -20.07 56.82 36.23
C ASP A 482 -18.74 56.44 35.50
N ASP A 483 -17.61 57.06 35.89
CA ASP A 483 -16.27 56.94 35.27
C ASP A 483 -15.44 55.72 35.76
N ASP A 484 -14.45 55.29 34.96
CA ASP A 484 -13.07 54.96 35.45
C ASP A 484 -12.09 54.79 34.25
N ASP A 485 -10.90 55.41 34.33
CA ASP A 485 -9.82 55.38 33.32
C ASP A 485 -8.87 54.17 33.49
N GLU A 486 -8.47 53.46 32.41
CA GLU A 486 -7.15 52.77 32.34
C GLU A 486 -6.67 52.41 30.91
N ASP A 487 -5.34 52.41 30.72
CA ASP A 487 -4.51 51.82 29.63
C ASP A 487 -4.60 52.30 28.15
N ASP A 488 -3.90 53.40 27.87
CA ASP A 488 -3.67 54.02 26.54
C ASP A 488 -2.69 53.25 25.60
N GLU A 489 -2.02 52.18 26.05
CA GLU A 489 -1.01 51.45 25.22
C GLU A 489 -1.64 50.59 24.10
N ASP A 490 -2.84 50.03 24.31
CA ASP A 490 -3.47 49.09 23.36
C ASP A 490 -3.88 49.76 22.03
N LEU A 491 -4.20 51.07 22.07
CA LEU A 491 -4.53 51.86 20.88
C LEU A 491 -3.33 52.02 19.93
N LEU A 492 -2.12 52.21 20.46
CA LEU A 492 -0.91 52.42 19.66
C LEU A 492 -0.43 51.13 18.98
N GLU A 493 -0.65 49.96 19.58
CA GLU A 493 -0.31 48.68 18.94
C GLU A 493 -1.33 48.32 17.84
N ARG A 494 -2.62 48.61 18.05
CA ARG A 494 -3.67 48.43 17.03
C ARG A 494 -3.49 49.33 15.82
N VAL A 495 -3.13 50.61 16.00
CA VAL A 495 -2.78 51.52 14.89
C VAL A 495 -1.54 51.03 14.11
N ARG A 496 -0.57 50.39 14.76
CA ARG A 496 0.59 49.78 14.08
C ARG A 496 0.23 48.51 13.32
N ALA A 497 -0.68 47.70 13.84
CA ALA A 497 -1.18 46.51 13.14
C ALA A 497 -1.91 46.89 11.84
N ASP A 498 -2.85 47.84 11.91
CA ASP A 498 -3.57 48.34 10.73
C ASP A 498 -2.63 48.96 9.70
N ALA A 499 -1.65 49.76 10.13
CA ALA A 499 -0.65 50.34 9.23
C ALA A 499 0.19 49.27 8.50
N LYS A 500 0.52 48.16 9.18
CA LYS A 500 1.24 47.03 8.58
C LYS A 500 0.37 46.26 7.58
N VAL A 501 -0.87 45.94 7.93
CA VAL A 501 -1.83 45.28 7.02
C VAL A 501 -2.08 46.11 5.77
N ARG A 502 -2.14 47.44 5.91
CA ARG A 502 -2.31 48.37 4.77
C ARG A 502 -1.09 48.40 3.85
N ALA A 503 0.12 48.40 4.40
CA ALA A 503 1.35 48.30 3.61
C ALA A 503 1.49 46.96 2.88
N GLU A 504 1.14 45.84 3.54
CA GLU A 504 1.15 44.50 2.93
C GLU A 504 0.07 44.37 1.82
N ALA A 505 -1.05 45.08 1.93
CA ALA A 505 -2.06 45.19 0.88
C ALA A 505 -1.59 46.05 -0.31
N GLU A 506 -0.97 47.21 -0.06
CA GLU A 506 -0.44 48.09 -1.11
C GLU A 506 0.73 47.44 -1.88
N GLU A 507 1.58 46.63 -1.22
CA GLU A 507 2.63 45.84 -1.88
C GLU A 507 2.04 44.70 -2.75
N ALA A 508 0.98 44.05 -2.30
CA ALA A 508 0.26 43.04 -3.09
C ALA A 508 -0.45 43.63 -4.32
N GLU A 509 -1.07 44.81 -4.18
CA GLU A 509 -1.76 45.51 -5.29
C GLU A 509 -0.76 46.05 -6.32
N ALA A 510 0.43 46.50 -5.88
CA ALA A 510 1.54 46.85 -6.77
C ALA A 510 2.09 45.66 -7.56
N LEU A 511 2.14 44.46 -6.96
CA LEU A 511 2.55 43.21 -7.61
C LEU A 511 1.56 42.79 -8.72
N ASP A 512 0.25 42.89 -8.47
CA ASP A 512 -0.77 42.54 -9.48
C ASP A 512 -0.76 43.54 -10.67
N HIS A 513 -0.58 44.84 -10.39
CA HIS A 513 -0.40 45.85 -11.44
C HIS A 513 0.85 45.63 -12.30
N ALA A 514 1.95 45.11 -11.73
CA ALA A 514 3.14 44.75 -12.50
C ALA A 514 2.89 43.53 -13.42
N SER A 515 2.06 42.57 -12.97
CA SER A 515 1.67 41.38 -13.74
C SER A 515 0.85 41.76 -14.99
N ALA A 516 -0.12 42.68 -14.83
CA ALA A 516 -1.00 43.14 -15.91
C ALA A 516 -0.26 43.80 -17.09
N ALA A 517 0.89 44.44 -16.83
CA ALA A 517 1.70 45.12 -17.85
C ALA A 517 2.43 44.17 -18.82
N LEU A 518 2.58 42.88 -18.46
CA LEU A 518 3.32 41.89 -19.25
C LEU A 518 2.43 41.02 -20.17
N GLY A 519 1.15 41.35 -20.31
CA GLY A 519 0.23 40.67 -21.24
C GLY A 519 -0.20 39.27 -20.79
N PHE A 520 0.10 38.88 -19.55
CA PHE A 520 -0.55 37.73 -18.92
C PHE A 520 -2.01 38.08 -18.61
N LEU A 521 -2.94 37.25 -19.08
CA LEU A 521 -4.32 37.29 -18.57
C LEU A 521 -4.29 36.75 -17.13
N PRO A 522 -4.71 37.53 -16.12
CA PRO A 522 -4.76 37.04 -14.76
C PRO A 522 -5.74 35.87 -14.70
N GLY A 523 -5.28 34.74 -14.18
CA GLY A 523 -6.13 33.58 -13.99
C GLY A 523 -7.29 33.92 -13.05
N ARG A 524 -8.43 33.25 -13.22
CA ARG A 524 -9.33 33.08 -12.08
C ARG A 524 -8.54 32.33 -11.00
N ALA A 525 -8.06 33.06 -10.00
CA ALA A 525 -7.73 32.49 -8.72
C ALA A 525 -9.01 31.82 -8.21
N ALA A 526 -9.12 30.51 -8.43
CA ALA A 526 -10.18 29.73 -7.83
C ALA A 526 -10.03 29.91 -6.33
N ARG A 527 -11.01 30.56 -5.68
CA ARG A 527 -11.11 30.49 -4.23
C ARG A 527 -11.00 29.01 -3.86
N LEU A 528 -10.11 28.70 -2.92
CA LEU A 528 -10.08 27.41 -2.25
C LEU A 528 -11.37 27.29 -1.43
N VAL A 529 -12.44 26.95 -2.13
CA VAL A 529 -13.64 26.33 -1.58
C VAL A 529 -13.29 24.87 -1.36
N PRO A 530 -13.54 24.33 -0.15
CA PRO A 530 -13.58 22.89 0.09
C PRO A 530 -14.05 22.10 -1.14
N PRO A 531 -13.46 20.98 -1.65
CA PRO A 531 -14.25 20.08 -2.48
C PRO A 531 -15.44 19.62 -1.63
N GLY A 532 -16.63 20.15 -1.93
CA GLY A 532 -17.71 20.33 -0.97
C GLY A 532 -18.28 19.02 -0.43
N ASN A 533 -17.65 18.48 0.61
CA ASN A 533 -18.01 17.29 1.37
C ASN A 533 -18.68 16.17 0.54
N LYS A 534 -18.06 15.74 -0.58
CA LYS A 534 -18.49 14.58 -1.41
C LYS A 534 -18.70 13.29 -0.60
N SER A 535 -18.12 13.24 0.61
CA SER A 535 -18.26 12.22 1.65
C SER A 535 -19.62 12.21 2.39
N GLY A 536 -20.49 13.19 2.16
CA GLY A 536 -21.59 13.55 3.06
C GLY A 536 -23.03 13.48 2.52
N GLU A 537 -23.28 12.98 1.31
CA GLU A 537 -24.66 12.70 0.90
C GLU A 537 -25.21 11.47 1.65
N GLU A 538 -26.18 11.72 2.53
CA GLU A 538 -27.01 10.70 3.16
C GLU A 538 -27.60 9.75 2.11
N PRO A 539 -27.73 8.44 2.39
CA PRO A 539 -28.31 7.48 1.44
C PRO A 539 -29.68 7.92 0.90
N SER A 540 -30.47 8.69 1.68
CA SER A 540 -31.77 9.23 1.27
C SER A 540 -31.73 10.09 0.01
N ALA A 541 -30.67 10.87 -0.23
CA ALA A 541 -30.55 11.73 -1.40
C ALA A 541 -30.41 10.92 -2.70
N ILE A 542 -29.56 9.88 -2.67
CA ILE A 542 -29.32 8.97 -3.78
C ILE A 542 -30.48 7.96 -3.95
N ALA A 543 -31.05 7.48 -2.83
CA ALA A 543 -31.94 6.31 -2.82
C ALA A 543 -33.40 6.60 -3.18
N ALA A 544 -33.90 7.83 -3.06
CA ALA A 544 -35.32 8.12 -3.18
C ALA A 544 -35.93 7.77 -4.56
N HIS A 545 -35.11 7.68 -5.62
CA HIS A 545 -35.58 7.49 -6.99
C HIS A 545 -34.72 6.52 -7.85
N LEU A 546 -33.63 5.97 -7.32
CA LEU A 546 -32.70 5.10 -8.07
C LEU A 546 -32.80 3.64 -7.61
N ARG A 547 -33.00 2.71 -8.57
CA ARG A 547 -33.00 1.27 -8.31
C ARG A 547 -31.57 0.71 -8.36
N PRO A 548 -31.31 -0.51 -7.84
CA PRO A 548 -30.00 -1.15 -7.96
C PRO A 548 -29.50 -1.33 -9.41
N SER A 549 -30.42 -1.52 -10.37
CA SER A 549 -30.11 -1.54 -11.81
C SER A 549 -29.53 -0.22 -12.33
N ASP A 550 -29.86 0.89 -11.69
CA ASP A 550 -29.58 2.24 -12.17
C ASP A 550 -28.24 2.76 -11.65
N LEU A 551 -27.53 1.93 -10.87
CA LEU A 551 -26.19 2.18 -10.36
C LEU A 551 -25.12 1.41 -11.16
N PHE A 552 -23.94 2.02 -11.24
CA PHE A 552 -22.70 1.41 -11.68
C PHE A 552 -21.61 1.67 -10.63
N ILE A 553 -21.29 0.65 -9.84
CA ILE A 553 -20.34 0.75 -8.73
C ILE A 553 -18.92 0.57 -9.27
N ILE A 554 -18.02 1.50 -8.99
CA ILE A 554 -16.57 1.32 -9.20
C ILE A 554 -15.95 0.98 -7.85
N ALA A 555 -15.45 -0.25 -7.73
CA ALA A 555 -15.01 -0.85 -6.47
C ALA A 555 -13.52 -1.20 -6.49
N THR A 556 -12.84 -1.03 -5.35
CA THR A 556 -11.49 -1.56 -5.15
C THR A 556 -11.51 -3.08 -4.96
N GLY A 557 -10.36 -3.73 -5.14
CA GLY A 557 -10.19 -5.17 -4.91
C GLY A 557 -10.01 -6.01 -6.17
N CYS A 558 -9.44 -5.44 -7.24
CA CYS A 558 -9.29 -6.12 -8.53
C CYS A 558 -8.29 -7.30 -8.52
N GLN A 559 -7.43 -7.40 -7.49
CA GLN A 559 -6.53 -8.52 -7.24
C GLN A 559 -7.09 -9.52 -6.20
N GLY A 560 -8.30 -9.27 -5.68
CA GLY A 560 -8.96 -10.09 -4.66
C GLY A 560 -8.59 -9.75 -3.21
N GLU A 561 -7.93 -8.61 -2.97
CA GLU A 561 -7.39 -8.16 -1.68
C GLU A 561 -8.45 -8.24 -0.54
N PRO A 562 -8.31 -9.10 0.48
CA PRO A 562 -9.43 -9.44 1.40
C PRO A 562 -10.09 -8.28 2.17
N THR A 563 -9.41 -7.14 2.30
CA THR A 563 -9.91 -5.91 2.97
C THR A 563 -10.59 -4.93 2.01
N ALA A 564 -10.42 -5.09 0.69
CA ALA A 564 -10.96 -4.21 -0.33
C ALA A 564 -12.46 -4.44 -0.60
N THR A 565 -13.08 -3.53 -1.35
CA THR A 565 -14.54 -3.46 -1.51
C THR A 565 -15.14 -4.72 -2.14
N LEU A 566 -14.72 -5.09 -3.36
CA LEU A 566 -15.32 -6.21 -4.10
C LEU A 566 -15.15 -7.58 -3.38
N PRO A 567 -13.98 -7.91 -2.80
CA PRO A 567 -13.81 -9.08 -1.93
C PRO A 567 -14.76 -9.11 -0.72
N ARG A 568 -15.00 -7.96 -0.09
CA ARG A 568 -15.97 -7.86 1.02
C ARG A 568 -17.41 -8.01 0.54
N MET A 569 -17.77 -7.47 -0.62
CA MET A 569 -19.08 -7.68 -1.26
C MET A 569 -19.33 -9.16 -1.56
N ALA A 570 -18.33 -9.87 -2.08
CA ALA A 570 -18.40 -11.30 -2.37
C ALA A 570 -18.44 -12.16 -1.10
N ALA A 571 -17.69 -11.79 -0.06
CA ALA A 571 -17.64 -12.54 1.20
C ALA A 571 -18.90 -12.39 2.07
N ALA A 572 -19.60 -11.25 1.95
CA ALA A 572 -20.86 -10.99 2.63
C ALA A 572 -22.11 -11.35 1.79
N ASN A 573 -21.93 -11.96 0.60
CA ASN A 573 -23.00 -12.29 -0.36
C ASN A 573 -23.92 -11.11 -0.71
N ILE A 574 -23.34 -9.91 -0.86
CA ILE A 574 -24.07 -8.70 -1.22
C ILE A 574 -24.61 -8.80 -2.66
N LEU A 575 -23.83 -9.44 -3.53
CA LEU A 575 -24.14 -9.69 -4.94
C LEU A 575 -24.76 -11.08 -5.12
N GLY A 576 -25.67 -11.22 -6.07
CA GLY A 576 -26.36 -12.48 -6.38
C GLY A 576 -26.62 -12.71 -7.88
N PRO A 577 -27.51 -13.66 -8.24
CA PRO A 577 -27.65 -14.19 -9.61
C PRO A 577 -28.09 -13.19 -10.69
N GLN A 578 -28.59 -12.01 -10.30
CA GLN A 578 -28.95 -10.94 -11.23
C GLN A 578 -27.76 -10.03 -11.55
N ASP A 579 -26.74 -9.96 -10.70
CA ASP A 579 -25.74 -8.90 -10.71
C ASP A 579 -24.55 -9.19 -11.63
N ASN A 580 -23.85 -8.12 -12.02
CA ASN A 580 -22.75 -8.13 -12.97
C ASN A 580 -21.45 -7.65 -12.30
N VAL A 581 -20.32 -8.33 -12.57
CA VAL A 581 -18.99 -7.89 -12.12
C VAL A 581 -18.02 -7.79 -13.28
N ILE A 582 -17.44 -6.62 -13.52
CA ILE A 582 -16.54 -6.32 -14.64
C ILE A 582 -15.11 -6.11 -14.12
N PHE A 583 -14.22 -7.06 -14.40
CA PHE A 583 -12.79 -6.91 -14.12
C PHE A 583 -12.10 -6.18 -15.29
N SER A 584 -11.63 -4.96 -15.06
CA SER A 584 -10.82 -4.17 -16.01
C SER A 584 -9.32 -4.19 -15.64
N ALA A 585 -8.90 -5.18 -14.85
CA ALA A 585 -7.51 -5.47 -14.55
C ALA A 585 -7.17 -6.90 -14.95
N ARG A 586 -5.89 -7.13 -15.31
CA ARG A 586 -5.30 -8.48 -15.27
C ARG A 586 -4.79 -8.77 -13.85
N THR A 587 -4.63 -10.05 -13.54
CA THR A 587 -3.96 -10.48 -12.31
C THR A 587 -2.45 -10.22 -12.44
N ILE A 588 -1.87 -9.57 -11.42
CA ILE A 588 -0.42 -9.42 -11.23
C ILE A 588 0.16 -10.75 -10.72
N PRO A 589 1.38 -11.15 -11.13
CA PRO A 589 2.05 -12.34 -10.61
C PRO A 589 2.03 -12.43 -9.08
N GLY A 590 1.68 -13.61 -8.55
CA GLY A 590 1.54 -13.88 -7.11
C GLY A 590 0.12 -13.64 -6.54
N ASN A 591 -0.77 -12.95 -7.27
CA ASN A 591 -2.15 -12.73 -6.84
C ASN A 591 -3.13 -13.80 -7.34
N GLU A 592 -2.68 -14.81 -8.09
CA GLU A 592 -3.55 -15.77 -8.78
C GLU A 592 -4.40 -16.59 -7.81
N VAL A 593 -3.88 -16.92 -6.63
CA VAL A 593 -4.66 -17.64 -5.59
C VAL A 593 -5.78 -16.76 -5.04
N THR A 594 -5.51 -15.48 -4.83
CA THR A 594 -6.45 -14.52 -4.23
C THR A 594 -7.50 -14.05 -5.24
N CYS A 595 -7.11 -13.72 -6.47
CA CYS A 595 -8.03 -13.54 -7.61
C CYS A 595 -8.95 -14.76 -7.82
N ARG A 596 -8.40 -15.97 -7.85
CA ARG A 596 -9.17 -17.21 -8.08
C ARG A 596 -10.13 -17.51 -6.94
N ARG A 597 -9.80 -17.16 -5.69
CA ARG A 597 -10.73 -17.22 -4.55
C ARG A 597 -11.92 -16.27 -4.76
N LEU A 598 -11.67 -15.01 -5.13
CA LEU A 598 -12.72 -14.03 -5.43
C LEU A 598 -13.63 -14.51 -6.57
N LEU A 599 -13.05 -14.88 -7.70
CA LEU A 599 -13.80 -15.37 -8.87
C LEU A 599 -14.67 -16.59 -8.54
N ASN A 600 -14.13 -17.54 -7.76
CA ASN A 600 -14.90 -18.70 -7.28
C ASN A 600 -16.01 -18.32 -6.30
N SER A 601 -15.87 -17.24 -5.52
CA SER A 601 -16.93 -16.75 -4.62
C SER A 601 -18.07 -16.13 -5.42
N LEU A 602 -17.75 -15.23 -6.35
CA LEU A 602 -18.72 -14.58 -7.24
C LEU A 602 -19.49 -15.61 -8.09
N ARG A 603 -18.79 -16.57 -8.70
CA ARG A 603 -19.41 -17.64 -9.51
C ARG A 603 -20.26 -18.63 -8.73
N ARG A 604 -20.12 -18.72 -7.39
CA ARG A 604 -21.00 -19.53 -6.52
C ARG A 604 -22.27 -18.80 -6.10
N ALA A 605 -22.31 -17.49 -6.23
CA ALA A 605 -23.52 -16.67 -6.08
C ALA A 605 -24.19 -16.39 -7.45
N ASP A 606 -23.84 -17.19 -8.48
CA ASP A 606 -24.26 -17.09 -9.88
C ASP A 606 -24.07 -15.71 -10.54
N VAL A 607 -23.18 -14.88 -9.98
CA VAL A 607 -22.89 -13.52 -10.48
C VAL A 607 -22.30 -13.58 -11.90
N GLN A 608 -22.75 -12.68 -12.76
CA GLN A 608 -22.25 -12.56 -14.14
C GLN A 608 -20.89 -11.84 -14.15
N VAL A 609 -19.81 -12.62 -14.08
CA VAL A 609 -18.44 -12.08 -14.12
C VAL A 609 -17.92 -11.95 -15.56
N PHE A 610 -17.41 -10.77 -15.88
CA PHE A 610 -16.75 -10.38 -17.12
C PHE A 610 -15.27 -10.11 -16.84
N GLN A 611 -14.38 -10.65 -17.67
CA GLN A 611 -12.92 -10.56 -17.48
C GLN A 611 -12.22 -10.20 -18.81
N PRO A 612 -11.02 -9.58 -18.78
CA PRO A 612 -10.38 -9.13 -20.01
C PRO A 612 -9.94 -10.29 -20.91
N GLY A 613 -10.17 -10.16 -22.22
CA GLY A 613 -9.77 -11.15 -23.20
C GLY A 613 -10.25 -10.80 -24.60
N ALA A 614 -10.18 -11.74 -25.54
CA ALA A 614 -10.58 -11.50 -26.93
C ALA A 614 -12.08 -11.13 -27.09
N LYS A 615 -12.97 -11.65 -26.23
CA LYS A 615 -14.40 -11.26 -26.24
C LYS A 615 -14.64 -9.89 -25.60
N TYR A 616 -13.87 -9.54 -24.57
CA TYR A 616 -14.04 -8.31 -23.79
C TYR A 616 -12.71 -7.55 -23.71
N PRO A 617 -12.44 -6.62 -24.64
CA PRO A 617 -11.22 -5.81 -24.66
C PRO A 617 -11.23 -4.68 -23.61
N ILE A 618 -11.69 -4.98 -22.39
CA ILE A 618 -11.90 -4.05 -21.27
C ILE A 618 -10.62 -3.74 -20.48
N HIS A 619 -9.44 -4.07 -21.00
CA HIS A 619 -8.15 -3.74 -20.37
C HIS A 619 -7.00 -3.73 -21.39
N VAL A 620 -6.20 -2.66 -21.34
CA VAL A 620 -4.85 -2.57 -21.93
C VAL A 620 -3.80 -2.45 -20.82
N SER A 621 -2.59 -2.95 -21.09
CA SER A 621 -1.45 -2.92 -20.16
C SER A 621 -0.81 -1.53 -20.13
N GLY A 622 -0.09 -1.20 -19.04
CA GLY A 622 0.69 0.04 -18.92
C GLY A 622 2.07 0.01 -19.58
N HIS A 623 2.63 -1.19 -19.84
CA HIS A 623 4.05 -1.41 -20.16
C HIS A 623 4.27 -1.79 -21.66
N PRO A 624 5.48 -1.63 -22.22
CA PRO A 624 5.70 -1.57 -23.66
C PRO A 624 5.86 -2.97 -24.26
N TYR A 625 5.12 -3.26 -25.33
CA TYR A 625 5.26 -4.54 -26.04
C TYR A 625 6.52 -4.51 -26.91
N ARG A 626 6.92 -5.65 -27.46
CA ARG A 626 8.16 -5.80 -28.24
C ARG A 626 8.31 -4.77 -29.36
N GLY A 627 7.23 -4.50 -30.09
CA GLY A 627 7.19 -3.50 -31.17
C GLY A 627 7.38 -2.06 -30.66
N ASP A 628 6.93 -1.76 -29.45
CA ASP A 628 7.10 -0.44 -28.83
C ASP A 628 8.56 -0.22 -28.41
N LEU A 629 9.17 -1.24 -27.80
CA LEU A 629 10.61 -1.28 -27.52
C LEU A 629 11.43 -1.13 -28.81
N GLU A 630 11.08 -1.88 -29.86
CA GLU A 630 11.71 -1.76 -31.19
C GLU A 630 11.64 -0.35 -31.77
N HIS A 631 10.51 0.33 -31.57
CA HIS A 631 10.26 1.68 -32.04
C HIS A 631 11.06 2.72 -31.25
N MET A 632 11.03 2.67 -29.91
CA MET A 632 11.82 3.53 -29.03
C MET A 632 13.33 3.38 -29.28
N LEU A 633 13.83 2.15 -29.41
CA LEU A 633 15.23 1.88 -29.80
C LEU A 633 15.58 2.49 -31.17
N GLY A 634 14.63 2.50 -32.11
CA GLY A 634 14.77 3.12 -33.43
C GLY A 634 14.78 4.66 -33.43
N LEU A 635 14.04 5.29 -32.50
CA LEU A 635 14.06 6.73 -32.29
C LEU A 635 15.35 7.18 -31.57
N VAL A 636 15.64 6.55 -30.43
CA VAL A 636 16.64 7.00 -29.46
C VAL A 636 18.06 6.50 -29.76
N LYS A 637 18.19 5.32 -30.38
CA LYS A 637 19.48 4.72 -30.81
C LYS A 637 20.57 4.73 -29.71
N PRO A 638 20.28 4.24 -28.49
CA PRO A 638 21.23 4.32 -27.38
C PRO A 638 22.48 3.45 -27.64
N LEU A 639 23.65 3.92 -27.19
CA LEU A 639 24.89 3.12 -27.29
C LEU A 639 24.86 1.89 -26.36
N ALA A 640 24.15 1.99 -25.24
CA ALA A 640 24.01 0.92 -24.27
C ALA A 640 22.57 0.76 -23.74
N VAL A 641 22.15 -0.46 -23.40
CA VAL A 641 20.84 -0.76 -22.78
C VAL A 641 21.00 -1.59 -21.50
N VAL A 642 20.27 -1.20 -20.47
CA VAL A 642 20.17 -1.83 -19.16
C VAL A 642 18.69 -2.13 -18.88
N PRO A 643 18.20 -3.36 -19.12
CA PRO A 643 16.80 -3.69 -18.88
C PRO A 643 16.46 -3.74 -17.39
N VAL A 644 15.45 -2.96 -17.00
CA VAL A 644 14.89 -2.86 -15.65
C VAL A 644 13.38 -3.14 -15.70
N HIS A 645 12.69 -3.09 -14.56
CA HIS A 645 11.25 -3.34 -14.45
C HIS A 645 10.82 -4.66 -15.11
N GLY A 646 11.23 -5.79 -14.52
CA GLY A 646 10.93 -7.10 -15.11
C GLY A 646 11.67 -8.27 -14.47
N GLU A 647 11.06 -9.45 -14.57
CA GLU A 647 11.70 -10.73 -14.28
C GLU A 647 12.88 -10.99 -15.24
N PHE A 648 13.80 -11.89 -14.85
CA PHE A 648 15.02 -12.18 -15.61
C PHE A 648 14.76 -12.49 -17.10
N ILE A 649 13.68 -13.23 -17.41
CA ILE A 649 13.31 -13.55 -18.80
C ILE A 649 12.90 -12.30 -19.61
N HIS A 650 12.18 -11.37 -18.99
CA HIS A 650 11.79 -10.10 -19.61
C HIS A 650 13.01 -9.21 -19.88
N GLN A 651 13.95 -9.17 -18.92
CA GLN A 651 15.22 -8.46 -19.08
C GLN A 651 16.08 -9.07 -20.21
N ASP A 652 16.15 -10.40 -20.30
CA ASP A 652 16.87 -11.11 -21.36
C ASP A 652 16.26 -10.84 -22.75
N ASP A 653 14.93 -10.95 -22.89
CA ASP A 653 14.22 -10.64 -24.15
C ASP A 653 14.44 -9.19 -24.61
N HIS A 654 14.50 -8.22 -23.68
CA HIS A 654 14.82 -6.81 -23.98
C HIS A 654 16.30 -6.63 -24.35
N ALA A 655 17.25 -7.28 -23.64
CA ALA A 655 18.67 -7.21 -23.99
C ALA A 655 18.97 -7.84 -25.37
N GLN A 656 18.38 -9.00 -25.66
CA GLN A 656 18.49 -9.66 -26.96
C GLN A 656 17.88 -8.79 -28.07
N LEU A 657 16.73 -8.16 -27.80
CA LEU A 657 16.14 -7.20 -28.74
C LEU A 657 17.09 -6.02 -29.02
N ALA A 658 17.62 -5.38 -27.97
CA ALA A 658 18.56 -4.26 -28.10
C ALA A 658 19.79 -4.64 -28.95
N ALA A 659 20.39 -5.81 -28.70
CA ALA A 659 21.50 -6.34 -29.48
C ALA A 659 21.14 -6.56 -30.96
N VAL A 660 19.96 -7.13 -31.25
CA VAL A 660 19.46 -7.31 -32.63
C VAL A 660 19.18 -5.97 -33.33
N ARG A 661 18.81 -4.92 -32.58
CA ARG A 661 18.66 -3.54 -33.09
C ARG A 661 19.98 -2.76 -33.18
N GLY A 662 21.12 -3.39 -32.89
CA GLY A 662 22.45 -2.82 -33.07
C GLY A 662 22.99 -1.99 -31.90
N VAL A 663 22.39 -2.10 -30.70
CA VAL A 663 22.95 -1.51 -29.48
C VAL A 663 24.30 -2.17 -29.16
N ALA A 664 25.34 -1.37 -28.93
CA ALA A 664 26.72 -1.86 -28.82
C ALA A 664 27.02 -2.56 -27.48
N HIS A 665 26.31 -2.17 -26.40
CA HIS A 665 26.53 -2.69 -25.06
C HIS A 665 25.21 -3.04 -24.37
N THR A 666 25.09 -4.25 -23.83
CA THR A 666 23.93 -4.69 -23.05
C THR A 666 24.41 -5.39 -21.78
N ILE A 667 23.71 -5.20 -20.67
CA ILE A 667 23.95 -5.95 -19.43
C ILE A 667 22.63 -6.33 -18.77
N LEU A 668 22.56 -7.51 -18.17
CA LEU A 668 21.42 -7.94 -17.36
C LEU A 668 21.71 -7.61 -15.89
N PRO A 669 21.05 -6.59 -15.30
CA PRO A 669 21.26 -6.23 -13.91
C PRO A 669 20.47 -7.14 -12.96
N ALA A 670 21.06 -7.44 -11.81
CA ALA A 670 20.37 -7.96 -10.63
C ALA A 670 20.38 -6.91 -9.50
N ASN A 671 19.40 -6.99 -8.58
CA ASN A 671 19.37 -6.11 -7.41
C ASN A 671 20.68 -6.23 -6.59
N GLY A 672 21.28 -5.10 -6.23
CA GLY A 672 22.57 -5.01 -5.56
C GLY A 672 23.79 -5.08 -6.48
N ASP A 673 23.61 -5.14 -7.81
CA ASP A 673 24.71 -4.99 -8.76
C ASP A 673 25.27 -3.57 -8.76
N VAL A 674 26.59 -3.46 -8.94
CA VAL A 674 27.28 -2.17 -9.07
C VAL A 674 27.86 -2.09 -10.47
N ILE A 675 27.22 -1.32 -11.34
CA ILE A 675 27.51 -1.25 -12.78
C ILE A 675 28.15 0.11 -13.08
N ARG A 676 29.40 0.11 -13.54
CA ARG A 676 30.07 1.29 -14.08
C ARG A 676 29.60 1.53 -15.52
N ILE A 677 29.31 2.79 -15.83
CA ILE A 677 28.98 3.29 -17.16
C ILE A 677 30.17 4.18 -17.56
N SER A 678 30.97 3.71 -18.52
CA SER A 678 32.11 4.50 -18.97
C SER A 678 31.68 5.65 -19.90
N SER A 679 32.56 6.64 -20.06
CA SER A 679 32.36 7.72 -21.06
C SER A 679 32.24 7.25 -22.52
N SER A 680 32.61 5.99 -22.86
CA SER A 680 32.34 5.41 -24.19
C SER A 680 30.98 4.71 -24.30
N GLY A 681 30.31 4.43 -23.18
CA GLY A 681 29.08 3.63 -23.10
C GLY A 681 29.32 2.17 -22.70
N GLU A 682 30.56 1.78 -22.44
CA GLU A 682 30.90 0.44 -21.98
C GLU A 682 30.32 0.20 -20.57
N LEU A 683 29.54 -0.87 -20.44
CA LEU A 683 28.91 -1.28 -19.18
C LEU A 683 29.75 -2.35 -18.48
N GLN A 684 30.18 -2.10 -17.25
CA GLN A 684 31.04 -3.01 -16.49
C GLN A 684 30.47 -3.28 -15.09
N LYS A 685 30.02 -4.51 -14.84
CA LYS A 685 29.69 -4.98 -13.48
C LYS A 685 30.95 -5.08 -12.63
N LEU A 686 31.08 -4.18 -11.67
CA LEU A 686 32.21 -4.06 -10.75
C LEU A 686 32.08 -5.00 -9.53
N ALA A 687 30.85 -5.16 -9.04
CA ALA A 687 30.52 -5.96 -7.88
C ALA A 687 29.03 -6.37 -7.89
N ASN A 688 28.66 -7.23 -6.94
CA ASN A 688 27.30 -7.38 -6.44
C ASN A 688 27.38 -7.40 -4.89
N PHE A 689 26.38 -6.84 -4.23
CA PHE A 689 26.11 -7.10 -2.82
C PHE A 689 24.71 -7.72 -2.66
N GLU A 690 24.55 -8.53 -1.62
CA GLU A 690 23.28 -9.22 -1.32
C GLU A 690 22.21 -8.20 -0.90
N CYS A 691 21.20 -8.01 -1.75
CA CYS A 691 20.07 -7.10 -1.54
C CYS A 691 18.81 -7.92 -1.18
N GLU A 692 18.58 -8.18 0.11
CA GLU A 692 17.38 -8.88 0.59
C GLU A 692 16.18 -7.90 0.72
N PRO A 693 15.06 -8.09 -0.01
CA PRO A 693 13.86 -7.26 0.14
C PRO A 693 13.42 -7.14 1.60
N ARG A 694 13.15 -5.92 2.06
CA ARG A 694 12.82 -5.63 3.47
C ARG A 694 11.31 -5.62 3.68
N VAL A 695 10.84 -6.27 4.74
CA VAL A 695 9.42 -6.51 5.01
C VAL A 695 8.77 -5.28 5.65
N VAL A 696 7.71 -4.76 5.03
CA VAL A 696 6.87 -3.69 5.57
C VAL A 696 5.82 -4.29 6.51
N VAL A 697 5.66 -3.69 7.70
CA VAL A 697 4.67 -4.08 8.72
C VAL A 697 3.99 -2.82 9.26
N GLY A 698 2.66 -2.83 9.34
CA GLY A 698 1.89 -1.66 9.77
C GLY A 698 1.93 -0.51 8.75
N GLY A 699 2.13 -0.81 7.47
CA GLY A 699 2.22 0.16 6.38
C GLY A 699 3.53 0.96 6.29
N THR A 700 4.21 1.22 7.41
CA THR A 700 5.40 2.10 7.44
C THR A 700 6.65 1.50 8.07
N SER A 701 6.54 0.52 8.96
CA SER A 701 7.70 0.00 9.71
C SER A 701 8.42 -1.10 8.92
N VAL A 702 9.70 -0.87 8.59
CA VAL A 702 10.51 -1.75 7.73
C VAL A 702 11.44 -2.64 8.54
N PHE A 703 11.46 -3.95 8.24
CA PHE A 703 12.23 -4.97 8.94
C PHE A 703 13.05 -5.84 7.98
N ALA A 704 14.17 -6.38 8.43
CA ALA A 704 14.85 -7.47 7.71
C ALA A 704 13.96 -8.73 7.68
N PRO A 705 14.00 -9.57 6.62
CA PRO A 705 13.25 -10.83 6.57
C PRO A 705 13.52 -11.75 7.76
N ASP A 706 14.76 -11.77 8.26
CA ASP A 706 15.16 -12.55 9.42
C ASP A 706 14.73 -11.94 10.77
N ALA A 707 14.09 -10.76 10.81
CA ALA A 707 13.87 -10.01 12.05
C ALA A 707 13.23 -10.89 13.15
N HIS A 708 13.75 -10.77 14.38
CA HIS A 708 13.31 -11.61 15.52
C HIS A 708 11.79 -11.60 15.72
N MET A 709 11.14 -10.45 15.54
CA MET A 709 9.68 -10.33 15.59
C MET A 709 9.00 -11.23 14.55
N LEU A 710 9.45 -11.23 13.30
CA LEU A 710 8.89 -12.08 12.25
C LEU A 710 9.14 -13.56 12.59
N ARG A 711 10.39 -13.94 12.93
CA ARG A 711 10.71 -15.33 13.34
C ARG A 711 9.87 -15.83 14.53
N ASP A 712 9.59 -14.98 15.50
CA ASP A 712 8.73 -15.32 16.63
C ASP A 712 7.26 -15.40 16.20
N ARG A 713 6.74 -14.48 15.37
CA ARG A 713 5.38 -14.58 14.82
C ARG A 713 5.19 -15.87 13.99
N VAL A 714 6.17 -16.31 13.17
CA VAL A 714 6.10 -17.61 12.43
C VAL A 714 5.86 -18.76 13.41
N ARG A 715 6.64 -18.77 14.50
CA ARG A 715 6.56 -19.81 15.52
C ARG A 715 5.25 -19.75 16.30
N MET A 716 4.73 -18.57 16.60
CA MET A 716 3.42 -18.41 17.24
C MET A 716 2.29 -18.91 16.35
N ASN A 717 2.36 -18.70 15.03
CA ASN A 717 1.38 -19.22 14.07
C ASN A 717 1.47 -20.75 13.94
N ALA A 718 2.66 -21.30 13.66
CA ALA A 718 2.83 -22.72 13.38
C ALA A 718 2.80 -23.63 14.62
N GLU A 719 3.31 -23.17 15.76
CA GLU A 719 3.51 -23.97 16.98
C GLU A 719 2.68 -23.51 18.18
N GLY A 720 2.02 -22.34 18.08
CA GLY A 720 1.29 -21.71 19.16
C GLY A 720 2.17 -21.01 20.20
N THR A 721 1.54 -20.56 21.29
CA THR A 721 2.16 -19.80 22.39
C THR A 721 1.80 -20.44 23.73
N PHE A 722 2.75 -20.44 24.68
CA PHE A 722 2.52 -20.93 26.05
C PHE A 722 2.98 -19.89 27.07
N VAL A 723 2.08 -19.45 27.95
CA VAL A 723 2.38 -18.50 29.02
C VAL A 723 2.53 -19.22 30.36
N LEU A 724 3.79 -19.37 30.76
CA LEU A 724 4.35 -19.73 32.07
C LEU A 724 4.26 -18.66 33.16
N SER A 725 3.24 -18.56 34.01
CA SER A 725 3.27 -17.57 35.12
C SER A 725 3.37 -18.25 36.49
N VAL A 726 4.46 -17.95 37.22
CA VAL A 726 4.84 -18.59 38.48
C VAL A 726 5.04 -17.53 39.55
N ALA A 727 4.49 -17.75 40.76
CA ALA A 727 4.69 -16.86 41.90
C ALA A 727 5.27 -17.63 43.10
N ARG A 728 6.40 -17.16 43.63
CA ARG A 728 7.07 -17.67 44.84
C ARG A 728 6.94 -16.63 45.96
N ALA A 729 6.45 -17.05 47.12
CA ALA A 729 6.39 -16.19 48.30
C ALA A 729 7.77 -16.10 48.98
N SER A 730 8.13 -14.91 49.49
CA SER A 730 9.37 -14.69 50.21
C SER A 730 9.42 -15.54 51.48
N GLY A 731 10.60 -16.06 51.83
CA GLY A 731 10.79 -16.96 52.98
C GLY A 731 10.00 -18.28 52.94
N SER A 732 9.35 -18.64 51.83
CA SER A 732 8.40 -19.77 51.79
C SER A 732 8.60 -20.70 50.59
N ALA A 733 8.43 -22.01 50.82
CA ALA A 733 8.38 -23.03 49.78
C ALA A 733 7.04 -23.05 48.99
N ARG A 734 6.12 -22.12 49.27
CA ARG A 734 4.84 -21.98 48.55
C ARG A 734 5.06 -21.40 47.14
N VAL A 735 4.63 -22.16 46.13
CA VAL A 735 4.73 -21.81 44.71
C VAL A 735 3.39 -22.00 44.01
N ALA A 736 2.77 -20.89 43.60
CA ALA A 736 1.60 -20.87 42.74
C ALA A 736 2.02 -20.88 41.26
N VAL A 737 1.23 -21.54 40.42
CA VAL A 737 1.51 -21.76 39.00
C VAL A 737 0.22 -21.62 38.21
N THR A 738 0.21 -20.75 37.21
CA THR A 738 -0.87 -20.60 36.23
C THR A 738 -0.29 -20.74 34.83
N SER A 739 -1.04 -21.39 33.94
CA SER A 739 -0.62 -21.72 32.58
C SER A 739 -1.74 -21.43 31.59
N HIS A 740 -1.41 -20.70 30.53
CA HIS A 740 -2.30 -20.47 29.39
C HIS A 740 -1.63 -20.95 28.10
N VAL A 741 -2.42 -21.45 27.17
CA VAL A 741 -1.97 -21.95 25.86
C VAL A 741 -2.84 -21.30 24.78
N VAL A 742 -2.25 -20.91 23.66
CA VAL A 742 -2.95 -20.28 22.53
C VAL A 742 -2.42 -20.88 21.23
N GLY A 743 -3.26 -21.18 20.24
CA GLY A 743 -2.83 -21.74 18.95
C GLY A 743 -2.31 -23.19 18.99
N VAL A 744 -2.63 -23.94 20.04
CA VAL A 744 -2.25 -25.36 20.20
C VAL A 744 -3.46 -26.30 20.33
N MET A 745 -4.54 -25.79 20.92
CA MET A 745 -5.77 -26.53 21.23
C MET A 745 -6.89 -25.52 21.52
N GLU A 746 -8.15 -25.97 21.35
CA GLU A 746 -9.36 -25.15 21.48
C GLU A 746 -9.46 -24.40 22.82
N ASN A 747 -9.23 -25.11 23.92
CA ASN A 747 -9.30 -24.53 25.25
C ASN A 747 -7.96 -23.86 25.61
N THR A 748 -8.02 -22.59 26.03
CA THR A 748 -6.81 -21.84 26.44
C THR A 748 -6.15 -22.33 27.74
N HIS A 749 -6.73 -23.37 28.37
CA HIS A 749 -6.25 -24.01 29.57
C HIS A 749 -5.95 -25.51 29.34
N LEU A 750 -4.82 -25.97 29.88
CA LEU A 750 -4.49 -27.39 29.93
C LEU A 750 -5.56 -28.20 30.69
N PRO A 751 -5.97 -29.39 30.20
CA PRO A 751 -6.87 -30.28 30.93
C PRO A 751 -6.35 -30.62 32.33
N LYS A 752 -7.25 -30.79 33.30
CA LYS A 752 -6.89 -30.98 34.73
C LYS A 752 -5.78 -32.03 34.97
N PRO A 753 -5.72 -33.20 34.30
CA PRO A 753 -4.61 -34.14 34.45
C PRO A 753 -3.27 -33.61 33.93
N ALA A 754 -3.27 -33.01 32.73
CA ALA A 754 -2.09 -32.42 32.09
C ALA A 754 -1.53 -31.26 32.93
N GLN A 755 -2.42 -30.37 33.40
CA GLN A 755 -2.08 -29.25 34.27
C GLN A 755 -1.48 -29.72 35.61
N ARG A 756 -2.03 -30.77 36.25
CA ARG A 756 -1.48 -31.36 37.48
C ARG A 756 -0.04 -31.87 37.27
N THR A 757 0.23 -32.52 36.13
CA THR A 757 1.56 -33.03 35.76
C THR A 757 2.56 -31.90 35.56
N LEU A 758 2.23 -30.87 34.78
CA LEU A 758 3.12 -29.71 34.58
C LEU A 758 3.38 -28.96 35.91
N ASN A 759 2.33 -28.72 36.70
CA ASN A 759 2.43 -28.03 37.99
C ASN A 759 3.25 -28.81 39.03
N ARG A 760 3.41 -30.13 38.88
CA ARG A 760 4.35 -30.92 39.70
C ARG A 760 5.79 -30.59 39.30
N SER A 761 6.11 -30.69 38.01
CA SER A 761 7.46 -30.44 37.48
C SER A 761 7.95 -29.00 37.72
N VAL A 762 7.09 -28.01 37.48
CA VAL A 762 7.39 -26.58 37.73
C VAL A 762 7.71 -26.33 39.21
N ARG A 763 6.95 -26.91 40.14
CA ARG A 763 7.22 -26.78 41.58
C ARG A 763 8.52 -27.46 42.01
N THR A 764 8.92 -28.56 41.38
CA THR A 764 10.23 -29.19 41.64
C THR A 764 11.38 -28.25 41.26
N ILE A 765 11.33 -27.62 40.08
CA ILE A 765 12.35 -26.66 39.64
C ILE A 765 12.40 -25.45 40.58
N MET A 766 11.25 -24.89 40.93
CA MET A 766 11.13 -23.67 41.76
C MET A 766 11.47 -23.85 43.25
N ARG A 767 11.67 -25.08 43.73
CA ARG A 767 12.15 -25.36 45.09
C ARG A 767 13.65 -25.10 45.26
N SER A 768 14.41 -24.99 44.17
CA SER A 768 15.84 -24.67 44.23
C SER A 768 16.03 -23.20 44.63
N THR A 769 16.57 -22.97 45.83
CA THR A 769 16.85 -21.63 46.38
C THR A 769 18.16 -21.03 45.85
N GLU A 770 19.08 -21.87 45.40
CA GLU A 770 20.44 -21.51 44.95
C GLU A 770 20.50 -20.96 43.51
N LYS A 771 19.44 -21.18 42.71
CA LYS A 771 19.43 -20.82 41.29
C LYS A 771 18.96 -19.38 41.07
N ASP A 772 19.67 -18.69 40.20
CA ASP A 772 19.31 -17.36 39.72
C ASP A 772 18.06 -17.38 38.81
N VAL A 773 17.48 -16.20 38.59
CA VAL A 773 16.23 -16.03 37.82
C VAL A 773 16.39 -16.39 36.34
N VAL A 774 17.58 -16.24 35.74
CA VAL A 774 17.86 -16.59 34.34
C VAL A 774 17.96 -18.12 34.20
N THR A 775 18.67 -18.79 35.10
CA THR A 775 18.74 -20.26 35.13
C THR A 775 17.37 -20.88 35.38
N LEU A 776 16.60 -20.39 36.37
CA LEU A 776 15.23 -20.83 36.61
C LEU A 776 14.33 -20.62 35.37
N ARG A 777 14.40 -19.44 34.74
CA ARG A 777 13.63 -19.14 33.51
C ARG A 777 13.98 -20.11 32.37
N ARG A 778 15.26 -20.46 32.19
CA ARG A 778 15.73 -21.43 31.19
C ARG A 778 15.22 -22.84 31.45
N GLU A 779 15.33 -23.33 32.69
CA GLU A 779 14.87 -24.67 33.08
C GLU A 779 13.35 -24.81 32.96
N LEU A 780 12.58 -23.80 33.41
CA LEU A 780 11.13 -23.76 33.23
C LEU A 780 10.75 -23.76 31.75
N LYS A 781 11.45 -22.99 30.91
CA LYS A 781 11.20 -22.96 29.46
C LYS A 781 11.41 -24.35 28.84
N GLN A 782 12.54 -24.99 29.13
CA GLN A 782 12.85 -26.34 28.64
C GLN A 782 11.87 -27.40 29.17
N CYS A 783 11.43 -27.29 30.42
CA CYS A 783 10.40 -28.16 31.02
C CYS A 783 9.07 -28.06 30.28
N VAL A 784 8.58 -26.85 30.02
CA VAL A 784 7.33 -26.62 29.26
C VAL A 784 7.45 -27.12 27.82
N THR A 785 8.51 -26.75 27.08
CA THR A 785 8.71 -27.24 25.70
C THR A 785 8.78 -28.77 25.64
N SER A 786 9.46 -29.41 26.59
CA SER A 786 9.54 -30.88 26.66
C SER A 786 8.19 -31.53 26.98
N PHE A 787 7.40 -30.92 27.86
CA PHE A 787 6.04 -31.35 28.19
C PHE A 787 5.10 -31.22 26.98
N MET A 788 5.05 -30.05 26.35
CA MET A 788 4.19 -29.80 25.20
C MET A 788 4.53 -30.71 24.02
N TYR A 789 5.81 -30.93 23.73
CA TYR A 789 6.22 -31.83 22.65
C TYR A 789 5.93 -33.30 22.94
N ARG A 790 5.95 -33.73 24.21
CA ARG A 790 5.59 -35.10 24.60
C ARG A 790 4.08 -35.34 24.57
N THR A 791 3.28 -34.37 25.01
CA THR A 791 1.82 -34.52 25.18
C THR A 791 1.03 -34.13 23.93
N TYR A 792 1.45 -33.10 23.20
CA TYR A 792 0.71 -32.49 22.08
C TYR A 792 1.51 -32.42 20.76
N ARG A 793 2.76 -32.92 20.74
CA ARG A 793 3.69 -32.87 19.59
C ARG A 793 4.07 -31.48 19.05
N LYS A 794 3.50 -30.40 19.61
CA LYS A 794 3.82 -29.00 19.32
C LYS A 794 4.96 -28.45 20.20
N ARG A 795 5.64 -27.42 19.72
CA ARG A 795 6.75 -26.71 20.39
C ARG A 795 6.47 -25.20 20.52
N PRO A 796 5.40 -24.81 21.24
CA PRO A 796 4.94 -23.42 21.31
C PRO A 796 6.02 -22.44 21.79
N VAL A 797 5.86 -21.17 21.43
CA VAL A 797 6.68 -20.06 21.96
C VAL A 797 6.38 -19.91 23.46
N VAL A 798 7.27 -20.47 24.29
CA VAL A 798 7.13 -20.44 25.74
C VAL A 798 7.67 -19.11 26.31
N MET A 799 6.78 -18.36 26.95
CA MET A 799 7.07 -17.19 27.79
C MET A 799 7.00 -17.58 29.27
N VAL A 800 7.91 -17.07 30.09
CA VAL A 800 8.02 -17.45 31.52
C VAL A 800 8.21 -16.22 32.41
N HIS A 801 7.17 -15.93 33.19
CA HIS A 801 7.10 -14.89 34.21
C HIS A 801 7.32 -15.52 35.59
N ILE A 802 8.31 -15.00 36.31
CA ILE A 802 8.62 -15.39 37.69
C ILE A 802 8.37 -14.16 38.55
N LEU A 803 7.40 -14.26 39.46
CA LEU A 803 7.02 -13.22 40.41
C LEU A 803 7.55 -13.61 41.79
N ASN A 804 8.40 -12.76 42.37
CA ASN A 804 8.66 -12.81 43.81
C ASN A 804 7.57 -11.98 44.51
N VAL A 805 6.92 -12.58 45.49
CA VAL A 805 5.79 -12.01 46.23
C VAL A 805 6.23 -11.89 47.68
N VAL A 806 6.15 -10.70 48.27
CA VAL A 806 6.66 -10.41 49.64
C VAL A 806 5.58 -10.65 50.68
#